data_AF-A0A2P4ZSF5-F1
#
_entry.id   AF-A0A2P4ZSF5-F1
#
_cell.length_a   1.000
_cell.length_b   1.000
_cell.length_c   1.000
_cell.angle_alpha   90.00
_cell.angle_beta   90.00
_cell.angle_gamma   90.00
#
_symmetry.space_group_name_H-M   'P 1'
#
loop_
_entity.id
_entity.type
_entity.pdbx_description
1 polymer ?
#
loop_
_entity_poly.entity_id
_entity_poly.type
_entity_poly.pdbx_seq_one_letter_code
_entity_poly.pdbx_strand_id
1 'polypeptide(L)'
;MAQTLGSSLDAQGLADEQRGLLDLIDKLQFAQLDNVKLPQIVVVGDQSAGKSSVLEALSGTPFPRDAGACTRHATEIRLRRSKETNLKVSIIPDKNRPYNEQARLLQFGGDAGIDTPFDAMMREATELIAPRNIPGRFAARDILVVEKTGPEMPMLSLVDLPGLVRVANRDQSEADIQTIEILSDRYMKSSRTIILAVIGGNNDYVQAPILKKARHFDPTGSRTIGVLTKPDMTEGIGLEDKFIGLVTNQDQENNFKLGWYILLNPGPGEFWSSLEERSRREADFFARGKWAALPPAMLGIEALRQKLSSQLQRHVGKHVKTLRRQIQQALEQCEADLKAMGSGKETIEEMRFEMGELFSASNNLVTPAVNGNYKNPVGESFFARQSHPKGTPAQKLRARVREESEKFARLFRQHNSKVNFSSSNSSGTNNLPAAGVVGDQSKKEFAQREVEPLLRQIRGNELPLDSNPRAPYILFQDFSRPWPVLAQEYKDNVAVICNEFLADVIDYVWPLRMREPLRFHFLENKMKEMMEQAEKELKRLIDDLELEIQPYDPEYEQRLVRWRSEALKDGGTYTEAEEVLEKMLIYYDLTARIFTRNTITQVVERHLLMRLLGLFNPIEILRMQNATVEAIAAENKEARDKRAALKARKVAIEEARSICASLAMRSELRSYDDDMDDEVGTDDEDQRRNSYSSKRYSTSLSNGNVQQPQVTPSSPIRRKKREERSRSSISVDTTQRAPPVPQQSHPDLQTNGVAHQEVSPQEWDEAYYSTAQSAPHHAPPPPPPRPQKVGFEDRDGYDSHRNKDSYKNLPLALTPTDCQGRTYIVTGANSGIGYECVKHLARLGSSRVILGVRSRDKGEVAKKTIETETGCDTSILQVWEIDLGSYESVAAFAKKAGEELHRIDGIVENAGTAEGSWVVKEGNEANMTVNIFSTFLIVLLMLPHLHKSARQFGIVPQLVIIGSGLAFQAKPIWEKLDIGNIFGDLRDRQKWAPKLSNTGYPLSKLLLTFAYFEFARRVPFSRTGVTITMVNPGACKTNLPRHLNSSVRLQIGAVLSLIGRNAEMGSRTLLHGLTVGEEAHGRYLSECEISE
;
A
#
# COMPACT_ATOMS: atom_id res chain seq x y z
N MET A 1 65.15 -26.72 7.55
CA MET A 1 63.81 -26.50 6.98
C MET A 1 63.01 -25.62 7.95
N ALA A 2 62.95 -24.30 7.74
CA ALA A 2 62.22 -23.39 8.64
C ALA A 2 62.01 -21.98 8.03
N GLN A 3 61.35 -21.84 6.86
CA GLN A 3 61.05 -20.52 6.28
C GLN A 3 59.98 -20.57 5.15
N THR A 4 58.77 -21.06 5.43
CA THR A 4 57.70 -21.18 4.41
C THR A 4 56.25 -21.13 4.94
N LEU A 5 55.99 -20.38 6.02
CA LEU A 5 54.63 -20.26 6.60
C LEU A 5 54.03 -18.83 6.63
N GLY A 6 54.84 -17.77 6.51
CA GLY A 6 54.32 -16.39 6.45
C GLY A 6 53.62 -16.08 5.13
N SER A 7 54.34 -16.22 4.02
CA SER A 7 53.91 -15.81 2.68
C SER A 7 52.63 -16.48 2.16
N SER A 8 52.21 -17.61 2.73
CA SER A 8 50.95 -18.27 2.37
C SER A 8 49.72 -17.61 3.01
N LEU A 9 49.89 -16.96 4.17
CA LEU A 9 48.81 -16.25 4.87
C LEU A 9 48.60 -14.86 4.26
N ASP A 10 49.69 -14.14 3.98
CA ASP A 10 49.66 -12.82 3.35
C ASP A 10 48.93 -12.87 1.99
N ALA A 11 49.20 -13.92 1.19
CA ALA A 11 48.56 -14.14 -0.11
C ALA A 11 47.05 -14.42 -0.01
N GLN A 12 46.58 -15.09 1.05
CA GLN A 12 45.15 -15.33 1.27
C GLN A 12 44.43 -14.07 1.78
N GLY A 13 45.06 -13.31 2.67
CA GLY A 13 44.55 -12.00 3.11
C GLY A 13 44.34 -11.06 1.92
N LEU A 14 45.34 -10.94 1.04
CA LEU A 14 45.29 -10.10 -0.15
C LEU A 14 44.13 -10.46 -1.10
N ALA A 15 43.80 -11.75 -1.24
CA ALA A 15 42.72 -12.23 -2.11
C ALA A 15 41.32 -11.91 -1.58
N ASP A 16 41.09 -12.05 -0.27
CA ASP A 16 39.80 -11.67 0.33
C ASP A 16 39.64 -10.13 0.48
N GLU A 17 40.75 -9.39 0.54
CA GLU A 17 40.72 -7.92 0.44
C GLU A 17 40.42 -7.42 -0.96
N GLN A 18 40.97 -8.06 -2.00
CA GLN A 18 40.55 -7.82 -3.38
C GLN A 18 39.04 -8.04 -3.50
N ARG A 19 38.49 -9.17 -3.05
CA ARG A 19 37.03 -9.45 -3.10
C ARG A 19 36.20 -8.35 -2.45
N GLY A 20 36.51 -7.95 -1.21
CA GLY A 20 35.76 -6.90 -0.51
C GLY A 20 35.81 -5.52 -1.20
N LEU A 21 36.92 -5.21 -1.87
CA LEU A 21 37.07 -3.98 -2.65
C LEU A 21 36.26 -3.98 -3.95
N LEU A 22 36.20 -5.15 -4.61
CA LEU A 22 35.46 -5.38 -5.85
C LEU A 22 33.94 -5.32 -5.60
N ASP A 23 33.45 -6.03 -4.59
CA ASP A 23 32.03 -6.06 -4.20
C ASP A 23 31.48 -4.65 -3.88
N LEU A 24 32.30 -3.75 -3.30
CA LEU A 24 31.93 -2.35 -3.09
C LEU A 24 31.65 -1.63 -4.42
N ILE A 25 32.51 -1.83 -5.42
CA ILE A 25 32.43 -1.12 -6.70
C ILE A 25 31.20 -1.57 -7.50
N ASP A 26 30.91 -2.87 -7.55
CA ASP A 26 29.72 -3.39 -8.23
C ASP A 26 28.42 -2.79 -7.64
N LYS A 27 28.34 -2.69 -6.31
CA LYS A 27 27.19 -2.05 -5.62
C LYS A 27 27.09 -0.55 -5.91
N LEU A 28 28.20 0.15 -6.06
CA LEU A 28 28.23 1.58 -6.40
C LEU A 28 27.79 1.87 -7.85
N GLN A 29 28.18 1.01 -8.80
CA GLN A 29 27.70 1.12 -10.18
C GLN A 29 26.19 0.81 -10.27
N PHE A 30 25.72 -0.24 -9.59
CA PHE A 30 24.29 -0.56 -9.52
C PHE A 30 23.46 0.57 -8.85
N ALA A 31 24.03 1.30 -7.89
CA ALA A 31 23.42 2.45 -7.25
C ALA A 31 23.30 3.71 -8.16
N GLN A 32 23.78 3.67 -9.41
CA GLN A 32 23.87 4.81 -10.32
C GLN A 32 24.66 5.98 -9.68
N LEU A 33 25.88 5.68 -9.21
CA LEU A 33 26.85 6.66 -8.72
C LEU A 33 27.98 6.87 -9.74
N ASP A 34 27.59 7.30 -10.94
CA ASP A 34 28.44 7.45 -12.14
C ASP A 34 29.70 8.33 -11.93
N ASN A 35 29.73 9.13 -10.86
CA ASN A 35 30.86 9.98 -10.48
C ASN A 35 31.99 9.25 -9.73
N VAL A 36 31.83 7.97 -9.36
CA VAL A 36 32.90 7.15 -8.77
C VAL A 36 33.86 6.66 -9.85
N LYS A 37 34.67 7.58 -10.38
CA LYS A 37 35.79 7.27 -11.28
C LYS A 37 36.79 6.36 -10.55
N LEU A 38 36.90 5.12 -11.03
CA LEU A 38 37.79 4.08 -10.53
C LEU A 38 39.27 4.42 -10.81
N PRO A 39 40.23 3.80 -10.09
CA PRO A 39 41.64 3.94 -10.43
C PRO A 39 41.89 3.40 -11.84
N GLN A 40 42.67 4.14 -12.61
CA GLN A 40 43.01 3.81 -13.99
C GLN A 40 44.53 3.67 -14.12
N ILE A 41 44.99 2.69 -14.89
CA ILE A 41 46.41 2.56 -15.26
C ILE A 41 46.53 2.98 -16.72
N VAL A 42 47.35 4.01 -16.99
CA VAL A 42 47.65 4.46 -18.35
C VAL A 42 49.04 4.00 -18.74
N VAL A 43 49.16 3.32 -19.89
CA VAL A 43 50.43 2.80 -20.42
C VAL A 43 50.92 3.74 -21.51
N VAL A 44 52.04 4.42 -21.24
CA VAL A 44 52.55 5.51 -22.08
C VAL A 44 54.05 5.33 -22.30
N GLY A 45 54.52 5.69 -23.48
CA GLY A 45 55.86 5.35 -23.94
C GLY A 45 56.00 5.50 -25.45
N ASP A 46 57.23 5.54 -25.93
CA ASP A 46 57.58 5.82 -27.32
C ASP A 46 56.99 4.77 -28.30
N GLN A 47 56.95 5.11 -29.59
CA GLN A 47 56.63 4.13 -30.63
C GLN A 47 57.61 2.95 -30.57
N SER A 48 57.09 1.72 -30.68
CA SER A 48 57.86 0.46 -30.60
C SER A 48 58.59 0.18 -29.26
N ALA A 49 58.34 0.95 -28.20
CA ALA A 49 58.90 0.74 -26.85
C ALA A 49 58.28 -0.44 -26.06
N GLY A 50 57.50 -1.32 -26.69
CA GLY A 50 56.97 -2.55 -26.07
C GLY A 50 55.63 -2.43 -25.32
N LYS A 51 54.98 -1.26 -25.29
CA LYS A 51 53.69 -1.01 -24.57
C LYS A 51 52.66 -2.15 -24.70
N SER A 52 52.31 -2.51 -25.92
CA SER A 52 51.29 -3.53 -26.18
C SER A 52 51.70 -4.91 -25.64
N SER A 53 52.99 -5.24 -25.63
CA SER A 53 53.52 -6.48 -25.03
C SER A 53 53.49 -6.48 -23.50
N VAL A 54 53.60 -5.30 -22.87
CA VAL A 54 53.35 -5.15 -21.42
C VAL A 54 51.86 -5.35 -21.12
N LEU A 55 50.97 -4.79 -21.95
CA LEU A 55 49.53 -4.93 -21.80
C LEU A 55 49.03 -6.36 -22.05
N GLU A 56 49.53 -7.05 -23.09
CA GLU A 56 49.30 -8.50 -23.32
C GLU A 56 49.63 -9.30 -22.05
N ALA A 57 50.77 -9.01 -21.43
CA ALA A 57 51.27 -9.70 -20.24
C ALA A 57 50.47 -9.38 -18.95
N LEU A 58 49.84 -8.20 -18.87
CA LEU A 58 48.98 -7.82 -17.76
C LEU A 58 47.53 -8.33 -17.91
N SER A 59 46.98 -8.30 -19.13
CA SER A 59 45.56 -8.58 -19.42
C SER A 59 45.25 -10.03 -19.82
N GLY A 60 46.25 -10.78 -20.30
CA GLY A 60 46.05 -12.10 -20.89
C GLY A 60 45.12 -12.06 -22.10
N THR A 61 45.18 -11.01 -22.92
CA THR A 61 44.54 -10.93 -24.25
C THR A 61 45.62 -10.60 -25.29
N PRO A 62 45.66 -11.31 -26.44
CA PRO A 62 46.54 -10.92 -27.54
C PRO A 62 46.12 -9.56 -28.10
N PHE A 63 47.08 -8.77 -28.57
CA PHE A 63 46.84 -7.54 -29.33
C PHE A 63 47.33 -7.71 -30.78
N PRO A 64 46.72 -7.04 -31.78
CA PRO A 64 47.21 -7.11 -33.16
C PRO A 64 48.59 -6.48 -33.30
N ARG A 65 49.59 -7.29 -33.67
CA ARG A 65 51.02 -6.92 -33.79
C ARG A 65 51.44 -6.53 -35.23
N ASP A 66 50.70 -5.65 -35.90
CA ASP A 66 51.07 -5.17 -37.25
C ASP A 66 52.31 -4.25 -37.20
N ALA A 67 53.32 -4.49 -38.03
CA ALA A 67 54.63 -3.83 -37.98
C ALA A 67 54.67 -2.34 -38.44
N GLY A 68 53.52 -1.64 -38.44
CA GLY A 68 53.31 -0.31 -39.04
C GLY A 68 52.47 0.65 -38.18
N ALA A 69 52.69 0.64 -36.86
CA ALA A 69 51.97 1.41 -35.83
C ALA A 69 50.51 0.95 -35.56
N CYS A 70 50.36 0.05 -34.57
CA CYS A 70 49.08 -0.56 -34.19
C CYS A 70 48.08 0.42 -33.55
N THR A 71 48.51 1.21 -32.57
CA THR A 71 47.61 1.99 -31.69
C THR A 71 47.41 3.40 -32.24
N ARG A 72 46.26 3.63 -32.91
CA ARG A 72 45.86 4.92 -33.55
C ARG A 72 44.83 5.74 -32.74
N HIS A 73 44.28 5.14 -31.70
CA HIS A 73 43.26 5.67 -30.81
C HIS A 73 43.55 5.18 -29.38
N ALA A 74 42.88 5.71 -28.36
CA ALA A 74 42.99 5.15 -27.01
C ALA A 74 42.21 3.84 -26.93
N THR A 75 42.83 2.76 -26.44
CA THR A 75 42.15 1.48 -26.19
C THR A 75 42.03 1.24 -24.69
N GLU A 76 40.82 1.30 -24.15
CA GLU A 76 40.51 1.03 -22.75
C GLU A 76 40.05 -0.43 -22.56
N ILE A 77 40.91 -1.26 -21.95
CA ILE A 77 40.54 -2.60 -21.51
C ILE A 77 39.90 -2.52 -20.12
N ARG A 78 38.62 -2.86 -20.06
CA ARG A 78 37.82 -2.98 -18.84
C ARG A 78 37.72 -4.44 -18.44
N LEU A 79 38.56 -4.85 -17.49
CA LEU A 79 38.37 -6.14 -16.83
C LEU A 79 37.23 -5.98 -15.80
N ARG A 80 36.24 -6.86 -15.81
CA ARG A 80 35.02 -6.76 -14.96
C ARG A 80 34.61 -8.13 -14.43
N ARG A 81 34.04 -8.20 -13.23
CA ARG A 81 33.62 -9.48 -12.65
C ARG A 81 32.23 -9.88 -13.16
N SER A 82 32.02 -11.16 -13.46
CA SER A 82 30.72 -11.71 -13.86
C SER A 82 30.66 -13.21 -13.59
N LYS A 83 29.45 -13.78 -13.57
CA LYS A 83 29.26 -15.24 -13.54
C LYS A 83 29.68 -15.91 -14.86
N GLU A 84 29.63 -15.16 -15.95
CA GLU A 84 29.87 -15.64 -17.30
C GLU A 84 31.08 -14.94 -17.91
N THR A 85 31.91 -15.72 -18.60
CA THR A 85 33.08 -15.21 -19.33
C THR A 85 32.62 -14.72 -20.70
N ASN A 86 32.66 -13.40 -20.91
CA ASN A 86 32.30 -12.73 -22.16
C ASN A 86 33.40 -11.70 -22.49
N LEU A 87 33.53 -11.33 -23.76
CA LEU A 87 34.46 -10.31 -24.21
C LEU A 87 33.76 -9.44 -25.25
N LYS A 88 33.49 -8.19 -24.88
CA LYS A 88 32.67 -7.24 -25.62
C LYS A 88 33.50 -6.08 -26.16
N VAL A 89 33.24 -5.65 -27.39
CA VAL A 89 33.87 -4.49 -28.01
C VAL A 89 32.84 -3.37 -28.20
N SER A 90 33.21 -2.11 -28.00
CA SER A 90 32.36 -0.94 -28.23
C SER A 90 33.17 0.35 -28.41
N ILE A 91 32.59 1.43 -28.96
CA ILE A 91 33.28 2.71 -29.19
C ILE A 91 32.62 3.85 -28.39
N ILE A 92 33.43 4.65 -27.69
CA ILE A 92 33.02 5.93 -27.13
C ILE A 92 33.53 7.05 -28.05
N PRO A 93 32.66 7.76 -28.80
CA PRO A 93 33.08 8.81 -29.72
C PRO A 93 33.52 10.08 -28.99
N ASP A 94 34.38 10.88 -29.64
CA ASP A 94 34.74 12.19 -29.11
C ASP A 94 33.56 13.18 -29.19
N LYS A 95 33.44 14.01 -28.15
CA LYS A 95 32.35 15.00 -28.00
C LYS A 95 32.34 16.06 -29.10
N ASN A 96 33.45 16.23 -29.81
CA ASN A 96 33.61 17.19 -30.90
C ASN A 96 33.22 16.62 -32.29
N ARG A 97 32.94 15.32 -32.42
CA ARG A 97 32.43 14.76 -33.68
C ARG A 97 31.00 15.24 -33.97
N PRO A 98 30.58 15.32 -35.24
CA PRO A 98 29.18 15.56 -35.62
C PRO A 98 28.22 14.54 -34.97
N TYR A 99 27.03 14.99 -34.56
CA TYR A 99 26.04 14.16 -33.85
C TYR A 99 25.68 12.85 -34.58
N ASN A 100 25.63 12.88 -35.92
CA ASN A 100 25.40 11.70 -36.76
C ASN A 100 26.60 10.74 -36.80
N GLU A 101 27.84 11.21 -36.73
CA GLU A 101 29.01 10.33 -36.52
C GLU A 101 28.99 9.74 -35.09
N GLN A 102 28.67 10.54 -34.07
CA GLN A 102 28.55 10.04 -32.68
C GLN A 102 27.50 8.92 -32.56
N ALA A 103 26.31 9.13 -33.12
CA ALA A 103 25.23 8.13 -33.12
C ALA A 103 25.62 6.83 -33.84
N ARG A 104 26.34 6.92 -34.97
CA ARG A 104 26.85 5.75 -35.69
C ARG A 104 27.91 4.99 -34.90
N LEU A 105 28.84 5.69 -34.25
CA LEU A 105 29.91 5.05 -33.47
C LEU A 105 29.38 4.41 -32.18
N LEU A 106 28.37 5.00 -31.53
CA LEU A 106 27.69 4.40 -30.37
C LEU A 106 26.86 3.15 -30.71
N GLN A 107 26.52 2.95 -31.99
CA GLN A 107 25.87 1.72 -32.47
C GLN A 107 26.86 0.60 -32.80
N PHE A 108 28.17 0.88 -32.85
CA PHE A 108 29.18 -0.14 -33.08
C PHE A 108 29.55 -0.85 -31.77
N GLY A 109 29.32 -2.16 -31.73
CA GLY A 109 29.78 -3.03 -30.66
C GLY A 109 28.99 -4.32 -30.55
N GLY A 110 29.56 -5.30 -29.87
CA GLY A 110 28.99 -6.63 -29.73
C GLY A 110 29.86 -7.55 -28.90
N ASP A 111 29.31 -8.72 -28.57
CA ASP A 111 29.98 -9.79 -27.83
C ASP A 111 30.78 -10.67 -28.81
N ALA A 112 32.00 -11.06 -28.43
CA ALA A 112 32.91 -11.85 -29.28
C ALA A 112 32.51 -13.33 -29.26
N GLY A 113 31.87 -13.76 -30.35
CA GLY A 113 31.41 -15.14 -30.54
C GLY A 113 32.27 -15.95 -31.50
N ILE A 114 31.74 -17.11 -31.89
CA ILE A 114 32.33 -17.99 -32.92
C ILE A 114 32.25 -17.33 -34.30
N ASP A 115 31.16 -16.62 -34.59
CA ASP A 115 30.88 -16.00 -35.89
C ASP A 115 31.64 -14.67 -36.12
N THR A 116 32.00 -13.97 -35.04
CA THR A 116 32.72 -12.68 -35.05
C THR A 116 33.95 -12.74 -34.14
N PRO A 117 35.10 -13.29 -34.63
CA PRO A 117 36.31 -13.39 -33.83
C PRO A 117 36.87 -12.01 -33.46
N PHE A 118 37.45 -11.92 -32.26
CA PHE A 118 37.92 -10.67 -31.64
C PHE A 118 38.83 -9.82 -32.56
N ASP A 119 39.79 -10.45 -33.24
CA ASP A 119 40.72 -9.75 -34.15
C ASP A 119 40.02 -9.07 -35.34
N ALA A 120 38.87 -9.60 -35.79
CA ALA A 120 38.08 -8.98 -36.86
C ALA A 120 37.37 -7.71 -36.34
N MET A 121 36.71 -7.79 -35.17
CA MET A 121 36.07 -6.62 -34.57
C MET A 121 37.07 -5.52 -34.20
N MET A 122 38.27 -5.87 -33.72
CA MET A 122 39.34 -4.90 -33.42
C MET A 122 39.84 -4.18 -34.68
N ARG A 123 39.89 -4.88 -35.83
CA ARG A 123 40.24 -4.29 -37.13
C ARG A 123 39.12 -3.37 -37.64
N GLU A 124 37.88 -3.84 -37.66
CA GLU A 124 36.73 -3.04 -38.12
C GLU A 124 36.53 -1.77 -37.27
N ALA A 125 36.62 -1.89 -35.94
CA ALA A 125 36.57 -0.74 -35.04
C ALA A 125 37.65 0.30 -35.35
N THR A 126 38.87 -0.16 -35.65
CA THR A 126 40.00 0.73 -35.97
C THR A 126 39.81 1.41 -37.32
N GLU A 127 39.23 0.74 -38.32
CA GLU A 127 38.89 1.36 -39.60
C GLU A 127 37.72 2.35 -39.52
N LEU A 128 36.75 2.13 -38.63
CA LEU A 128 35.67 3.09 -38.35
C LEU A 128 36.16 4.34 -37.60
N ILE A 129 37.10 4.18 -36.66
CA ILE A 129 37.68 5.28 -35.90
C ILE A 129 38.66 6.11 -36.76
N ALA A 130 39.63 5.45 -37.38
CA ALA A 130 40.78 6.04 -38.08
C ALA A 130 41.00 5.42 -39.48
N PRO A 131 40.16 5.77 -40.49
CA PRO A 131 40.20 5.16 -41.82
C PRO A 131 41.53 5.42 -42.53
N ARG A 132 42.18 4.37 -43.05
CA ARG A 132 43.53 4.43 -43.66
C ARG A 132 43.65 5.35 -44.90
N ASN A 133 42.54 5.70 -45.54
CA ASN A 133 42.51 6.42 -46.82
C ASN A 133 42.12 7.91 -46.70
N ILE A 134 42.12 8.50 -45.48
CA ILE A 134 41.75 9.91 -45.26
C ILE A 134 42.93 10.67 -44.62
N PRO A 135 43.54 11.65 -45.32
CA PRO A 135 44.60 12.50 -44.74
C PRO A 135 44.12 13.23 -43.48
N GLY A 136 44.96 13.25 -42.44
CA GLY A 136 44.64 13.91 -41.16
C GLY A 136 43.61 13.19 -40.28
N ARG A 137 43.36 11.88 -40.51
CA ARG A 137 42.66 10.97 -39.59
C ARG A 137 43.56 9.79 -39.17
N PHE A 138 44.88 9.97 -39.03
CA PHE A 138 45.77 8.90 -38.55
C PHE A 138 45.61 8.69 -37.04
N ALA A 139 45.47 9.77 -36.26
CA ALA A 139 45.17 9.72 -34.83
C ALA A 139 43.76 10.22 -34.53
N ALA A 140 43.04 9.54 -33.64
CA ALA A 140 41.67 9.87 -33.26
C ALA A 140 41.51 10.07 -31.73
N ARG A 141 40.53 10.90 -31.34
CA ARG A 141 40.17 11.18 -29.94
C ARG A 141 39.09 10.27 -29.36
N ASP A 142 38.48 9.45 -30.21
CA ASP A 142 37.55 8.40 -29.84
C ASP A 142 38.28 7.29 -29.06
N ILE A 143 37.55 6.58 -28.20
CA ILE A 143 38.10 5.53 -27.34
C ILE A 143 37.48 4.20 -27.74
N LEU A 144 38.32 3.23 -28.09
CA LEU A 144 37.92 1.84 -28.25
C LEU A 144 37.85 1.18 -26.87
N VAL A 145 36.70 0.61 -26.50
CA VAL A 145 36.50 -0.06 -25.21
C VAL A 145 36.37 -1.56 -25.44
N VAL A 146 37.22 -2.33 -24.77
CA VAL A 146 37.18 -3.80 -24.75
C VAL A 146 36.86 -4.24 -23.32
N GLU A 147 35.66 -4.77 -23.09
CA GLU A 147 35.18 -5.19 -21.78
C GLU A 147 35.24 -6.73 -21.67
N LYS A 148 36.11 -7.24 -20.79
CA LYS A 148 36.34 -8.67 -20.57
C LYS A 148 35.76 -9.06 -19.22
N THR A 149 34.68 -9.84 -19.24
CA THR A 149 33.99 -10.30 -18.03
C THR A 149 34.41 -11.72 -17.65
N GLY A 150 34.27 -12.07 -16.37
CA GLY A 150 34.43 -13.45 -15.90
C GLY A 150 34.55 -13.57 -14.38
N PRO A 151 34.49 -14.78 -13.80
CA PRO A 151 34.42 -14.98 -12.35
C PRO A 151 35.73 -14.64 -11.61
N GLU A 152 36.87 -14.84 -12.29
CA GLU A 152 38.21 -14.54 -11.76
C GLU A 152 38.84 -13.27 -12.36
N MET A 153 38.05 -12.42 -13.04
CA MET A 153 38.55 -11.16 -13.59
C MET A 153 38.66 -10.09 -12.49
N PRO A 154 39.83 -9.46 -12.29
CA PRO A 154 39.94 -8.30 -11.40
C PRO A 154 39.24 -7.09 -12.05
N MET A 155 38.57 -6.23 -11.26
CA MET A 155 37.98 -5.00 -11.82
C MET A 155 39.04 -3.93 -12.01
N LEU A 156 39.59 -3.90 -13.22
CA LEU A 156 40.68 -3.00 -13.61
C LEU A 156 40.32 -2.27 -14.90
N SER A 157 40.84 -1.05 -15.06
CA SER A 157 40.72 -0.30 -16.32
C SER A 157 42.14 0.08 -16.78
N LEU A 158 42.64 -0.68 -17.75
CA LEU A 158 43.94 -0.49 -18.41
C LEU A 158 43.73 0.37 -19.66
N VAL A 159 44.60 1.33 -19.93
CA VAL A 159 44.54 2.17 -21.14
C VAL A 159 45.84 2.03 -21.94
N ASP A 160 45.76 1.50 -23.17
CA ASP A 160 46.81 1.67 -24.17
C ASP A 160 46.64 3.04 -24.83
N LEU A 161 47.74 3.78 -24.96
CA LEU A 161 47.77 5.02 -25.71
C LEU A 161 48.69 4.90 -26.93
N PRO A 162 48.39 5.64 -28.03
CA PRO A 162 49.29 5.76 -29.17
C PRO A 162 50.71 6.13 -28.73
N GLY A 163 51.71 5.55 -29.39
CA GLY A 163 53.11 5.81 -29.05
C GLY A 163 53.49 7.27 -29.29
N LEU A 164 54.28 7.84 -28.39
CA LEU A 164 54.84 9.17 -28.59
C LEU A 164 55.79 9.16 -29.80
N VAL A 165 55.58 10.10 -30.72
CA VAL A 165 56.34 10.28 -31.97
C VAL A 165 57.01 11.64 -31.95
N ARG A 166 58.23 11.73 -32.49
CA ARG A 166 59.05 12.96 -32.49
C ARG A 166 59.07 13.74 -33.81
N VAL A 167 58.78 13.08 -34.94
CA VAL A 167 58.88 13.63 -36.29
C VAL A 167 57.84 12.93 -37.17
N ALA A 168 57.06 13.68 -37.95
CA ALA A 168 56.16 13.11 -38.95
C ALA A 168 56.90 12.22 -39.99
N ASN A 169 56.26 11.12 -40.37
CA ASN A 169 56.64 10.28 -41.50
C ASN A 169 55.62 10.45 -42.65
N ARG A 170 55.69 9.61 -43.69
CA ARG A 170 54.80 9.73 -44.86
C ARG A 170 53.31 9.49 -44.55
N ASP A 171 52.99 8.85 -43.42
CA ASP A 171 51.65 8.42 -43.06
C ASP A 171 51.03 9.25 -41.91
N GLN A 172 51.79 10.19 -41.32
CA GLN A 172 51.43 10.95 -40.12
C GLN A 172 51.60 12.45 -40.34
N SER A 173 50.64 13.27 -39.89
CA SER A 173 50.77 14.73 -39.90
C SER A 173 51.06 15.29 -38.50
N GLU A 174 51.55 16.53 -38.42
CA GLU A 174 51.79 17.21 -37.14
C GLU A 174 50.51 17.39 -36.32
N ALA A 175 49.33 17.42 -36.97
CA ALA A 175 48.03 17.42 -36.29
C ALA A 175 47.69 16.06 -35.64
N ASP A 176 48.19 14.96 -36.19
CA ASP A 176 48.08 13.63 -35.59
C ASP A 176 49.01 13.51 -34.38
N ILE A 177 50.25 14.04 -34.46
CA ILE A 177 51.18 14.09 -33.32
C ILE A 177 50.58 14.93 -32.18
N GLN A 178 50.07 16.14 -32.46
CA GLN A 178 49.37 16.97 -31.47
C GLN A 178 48.15 16.25 -30.87
N THR A 179 47.43 15.44 -31.66
CA THR A 179 46.29 14.67 -31.16
C THR A 179 46.72 13.53 -30.22
N ILE A 180 47.83 12.85 -30.52
CA ILE A 180 48.45 11.85 -29.63
C ILE A 180 48.92 12.52 -28.32
N GLU A 181 49.51 13.72 -28.40
CA GLU A 181 49.94 14.46 -27.22
C GLU A 181 48.77 14.87 -26.33
N ILE A 182 47.74 15.51 -26.90
CA ILE A 182 46.52 15.94 -26.17
C ILE A 182 45.81 14.74 -25.53
N LEU A 183 45.74 13.61 -26.23
CA LEU A 183 45.18 12.37 -25.71
C LEU A 183 45.99 11.84 -24.52
N SER A 184 47.32 11.85 -24.63
CA SER A 184 48.23 11.44 -23.53
C SER A 184 48.09 12.33 -22.31
N ASP A 185 48.10 13.64 -22.52
CA ASP A 185 48.06 14.65 -21.46
C ASP A 185 46.70 14.60 -20.73
N ARG A 186 45.60 14.28 -21.44
CA ARG A 186 44.26 14.09 -20.85
C ARG A 186 44.21 12.97 -19.81
N TYR A 187 44.88 11.85 -20.04
CA TYR A 187 44.96 10.75 -19.06
C TYR A 187 46.03 11.03 -17.99
N MET A 188 47.23 11.48 -18.38
CA MET A 188 48.33 11.74 -17.44
C MET A 188 48.02 12.86 -16.45
N LYS A 189 47.24 13.90 -16.82
CA LYS A 189 46.84 15.00 -15.93
C LYS A 189 45.97 14.55 -14.75
N SER A 190 45.25 13.42 -14.83
CA SER A 190 44.37 13.02 -13.74
C SER A 190 45.16 12.44 -12.55
N SER A 191 45.02 13.06 -11.38
CA SER A 191 45.56 12.60 -10.09
C SER A 191 45.15 11.17 -9.71
N ARG A 192 44.05 10.65 -10.29
CA ARG A 192 43.53 9.29 -10.06
C ARG A 192 44.09 8.22 -11.00
N THR A 193 45.06 8.59 -11.84
CA THR A 193 45.64 7.70 -12.85
C THR A 193 47.08 7.35 -12.49
N ILE A 194 47.38 6.05 -12.40
CA ILE A 194 48.72 5.50 -12.24
C ILE A 194 49.38 5.50 -13.63
N ILE A 195 50.57 6.08 -13.73
CA ILE A 195 51.32 6.20 -14.98
C ILE A 195 52.29 5.02 -15.08
N LEU A 196 52.15 4.19 -16.12
CA LEU A 196 53.12 3.15 -16.46
C LEU A 196 54.01 3.65 -17.60
N ALA A 197 55.20 4.12 -17.24
CA ALA A 197 56.16 4.76 -18.15
C ALA A 197 57.06 3.71 -18.80
N VAL A 198 56.75 3.33 -20.05
CA VAL A 198 57.41 2.22 -20.75
C VAL A 198 58.54 2.72 -21.66
N ILE A 199 59.74 2.18 -21.46
CA ILE A 199 60.96 2.47 -22.23
C ILE A 199 61.47 1.16 -22.85
N GLY A 200 61.98 1.22 -24.09
CA GLY A 200 62.65 0.10 -24.74
C GLY A 200 64.17 0.25 -24.68
N GLY A 201 64.88 -0.80 -24.26
CA GLY A 201 66.34 -0.86 -24.16
C GLY A 201 67.10 -0.83 -25.49
N ASN A 202 66.44 -0.49 -26.60
CA ASN A 202 67.00 -0.50 -27.95
C ASN A 202 67.48 0.89 -28.45
N ASN A 203 67.33 1.95 -27.64
CA ASN A 203 67.71 3.35 -27.94
C ASN A 203 68.12 4.04 -26.62
N ASP A 204 68.88 5.14 -26.65
CA ASP A 204 69.21 5.90 -25.44
C ASP A 204 67.96 6.56 -24.81
N TYR A 205 67.66 6.17 -23.56
CA TYR A 205 66.50 6.66 -22.80
C TYR A 205 66.51 8.17 -22.53
N VAL A 206 67.67 8.85 -22.59
CA VAL A 206 67.75 10.32 -22.44
C VAL A 206 66.91 11.04 -23.50
N GLN A 207 66.60 10.37 -24.63
CA GLN A 207 65.73 10.90 -25.67
C GLN A 207 64.24 10.53 -25.52
N ALA A 208 63.85 9.68 -24.58
CA ALA A 208 62.47 9.18 -24.45
C ALA A 208 61.50 10.31 -23.99
N PRO A 209 60.54 10.78 -24.82
CA PRO A 209 59.64 11.86 -24.43
C PRO A 209 58.74 11.51 -23.25
N ILE A 210 58.48 10.22 -22.99
CA ILE A 210 57.73 9.75 -21.82
C ILE A 210 58.35 10.21 -20.50
N LEU A 211 59.69 10.18 -20.37
CA LEU A 211 60.35 10.64 -19.14
C LEU A 211 60.07 12.13 -18.90
N LYS A 212 60.15 12.97 -19.94
CA LYS A 212 59.81 14.39 -19.85
C LYS A 212 58.34 14.63 -19.49
N LYS A 213 57.39 13.84 -20.03
CA LYS A 213 55.97 13.95 -19.67
C LYS A 213 55.67 13.45 -18.27
N ALA A 214 56.33 12.38 -17.81
CA ALA A 214 56.24 11.90 -16.43
C ALA A 214 56.68 12.97 -15.44
N ARG A 215 57.87 13.57 -15.63
CA ARG A 215 58.37 14.69 -14.79
C ARG A 215 57.47 15.93 -14.80
N HIS A 216 56.65 16.13 -15.83
CA HIS A 216 55.70 17.24 -15.90
C HIS A 216 54.39 16.98 -15.13
N PHE A 217 53.82 15.77 -15.21
CA PHE A 217 52.54 15.44 -14.58
C PHE A 217 52.66 14.77 -13.19
N ASP A 218 53.82 14.22 -12.84
CA ASP A 218 54.14 13.64 -11.54
C ASP A 218 55.59 13.98 -11.15
N PRO A 219 55.90 15.26 -10.82
CA PRO A 219 57.27 15.71 -10.56
C PRO A 219 57.95 15.03 -9.37
N THR A 220 57.18 14.38 -8.49
CA THR A 220 57.69 13.67 -7.31
C THR A 220 57.74 12.14 -7.50
N GLY A 221 57.42 11.63 -8.69
CA GLY A 221 57.41 10.20 -9.00
C GLY A 221 56.45 9.38 -8.14
N SER A 222 55.40 10.01 -7.60
CA SER A 222 54.49 9.49 -6.58
C SER A 222 53.47 8.46 -7.09
N ARG A 223 53.13 8.53 -8.39
CA ARG A 223 52.12 7.70 -9.07
C ARG A 223 52.62 7.13 -10.39
N THR A 224 53.92 7.28 -10.68
CA THR A 224 54.59 6.76 -11.86
C THR A 224 55.39 5.50 -11.52
N ILE A 225 55.21 4.45 -12.31
CA ILE A 225 56.02 3.23 -12.29
C ILE A 225 56.81 3.17 -13.60
N GLY A 226 58.13 3.01 -13.50
CA GLY A 226 58.99 2.84 -14.66
C GLY A 226 59.00 1.38 -15.14
N VAL A 227 58.95 1.15 -16.45
CA VAL A 227 59.05 -0.19 -17.05
C VAL A 227 60.10 -0.18 -18.15
N LEU A 228 61.17 -0.96 -17.96
CA LEU A 228 62.15 -1.25 -19.00
C LEU A 228 61.74 -2.53 -19.73
N THR A 229 61.59 -2.45 -21.04
CA THR A 229 61.41 -3.62 -21.93
C THR A 229 62.61 -3.78 -22.85
N LYS A 230 62.74 -4.97 -23.46
CA LYS A 230 63.87 -5.31 -24.35
C LYS A 230 65.26 -5.18 -23.68
N PRO A 231 65.47 -5.72 -22.46
CA PRO A 231 66.78 -5.66 -21.79
C PRO A 231 67.89 -6.36 -22.61
N ASP A 232 67.52 -7.38 -23.37
CA ASP A 232 68.34 -8.09 -24.37
C ASP A 232 69.01 -7.17 -25.40
N MET A 233 68.38 -6.04 -25.75
CA MET A 233 68.92 -5.11 -26.74
C MET A 233 69.91 -4.10 -26.15
N THR A 234 70.02 -4.00 -24.82
CA THR A 234 70.89 -3.01 -24.16
C THR A 234 72.39 -3.36 -24.28
N GLU A 235 72.72 -4.66 -24.32
CA GLU A 235 74.08 -5.15 -24.60
C GLU A 235 74.52 -4.75 -26.01
N GLY A 236 73.65 -4.93 -27.00
CA GLY A 236 73.91 -4.64 -28.41
C GLY A 236 74.15 -3.16 -28.74
N ILE A 237 73.79 -2.24 -27.84
CA ILE A 237 74.09 -0.80 -27.94
C ILE A 237 75.13 -0.32 -26.92
N GLY A 238 75.66 -1.21 -26.07
CA GLY A 238 76.71 -0.88 -25.09
C GLY A 238 76.28 0.06 -23.96
N LEU A 239 74.97 0.20 -23.70
CA LEU A 239 74.42 1.12 -22.68
C LEU A 239 73.87 0.41 -21.43
N GLU A 240 74.10 -0.89 -21.28
CA GLU A 240 73.59 -1.74 -20.18
C GLU A 240 73.78 -1.09 -18.78
N ASP A 241 74.99 -0.64 -18.44
CA ASP A 241 75.29 -0.03 -17.13
C ASP A 241 74.54 1.29 -16.91
N LYS A 242 74.29 2.04 -17.99
CA LYS A 242 73.49 3.27 -17.97
C LYS A 242 72.01 2.97 -17.68
N PHE A 243 71.48 1.90 -18.25
CA PHE A 243 70.12 1.43 -17.96
C PHE A 243 69.99 0.84 -16.55
N ILE A 244 71.03 0.16 -16.04
CA ILE A 244 71.09 -0.30 -14.65
C ILE A 244 71.04 0.89 -13.68
N GLY A 245 71.77 1.98 -13.96
CA GLY A 245 71.69 3.23 -13.20
C GLY A 245 70.29 3.86 -13.20
N LEU A 246 69.59 3.86 -14.34
CA LEU A 246 68.21 4.32 -14.44
C LEU A 246 67.26 3.48 -13.56
N VAL A 247 67.23 2.16 -13.74
CA VAL A 247 66.25 1.31 -13.03
C VAL A 247 66.52 1.20 -11.52
N THR A 248 67.76 1.48 -11.08
CA THR A 248 68.09 1.57 -9.65
C THR A 248 67.86 2.98 -9.06
N ASN A 249 67.17 3.88 -9.76
CA ASN A 249 66.89 5.27 -9.34
C ASN A 249 68.16 6.10 -9.02
N GLN A 250 69.32 5.77 -9.62
CA GLN A 250 70.55 6.58 -9.48
C GLN A 250 70.49 7.85 -10.35
N ASP A 251 69.70 7.82 -11.42
CA ASP A 251 69.32 9.00 -12.19
C ASP A 251 68.36 9.88 -11.36
N GLN A 252 68.87 11.01 -10.86
CA GLN A 252 68.11 11.92 -10.01
C GLN A 252 66.97 12.65 -10.72
N GLU A 253 67.02 12.83 -12.05
CA GLU A 253 65.87 13.38 -12.78
C GLU A 253 64.74 12.36 -12.88
N ASN A 254 65.07 11.08 -13.05
CA ASN A 254 64.12 10.01 -13.37
C ASN A 254 63.82 9.06 -12.20
N ASN A 255 63.94 9.56 -10.96
CA ASN A 255 63.65 8.83 -9.74
C ASN A 255 62.13 8.66 -9.54
N PHE A 256 61.65 7.41 -9.63
CA PHE A 256 60.24 7.08 -9.39
C PHE A 256 60.07 6.39 -8.03
N LYS A 257 59.24 6.96 -7.14
CA LYS A 257 58.99 6.44 -5.79
C LYS A 257 58.29 5.08 -5.79
N LEU A 258 57.55 4.75 -6.86
CA LEU A 258 56.96 3.42 -7.01
C LEU A 258 57.94 2.37 -7.59
N GLY A 259 59.12 2.81 -8.04
CA GLY A 259 60.21 1.96 -8.53
C GLY A 259 60.12 1.62 -10.03
N TRP A 260 61.10 0.83 -10.46
CA TRP A 260 61.25 0.34 -11.82
C TRP A 260 61.08 -1.19 -11.89
N TYR A 261 60.58 -1.66 -13.03
CA TYR A 261 60.39 -3.08 -13.34
C TYR A 261 61.01 -3.40 -14.70
N ILE A 262 61.70 -4.53 -14.81
CA ILE A 262 62.37 -4.96 -16.05
C ILE A 262 61.67 -6.21 -16.61
N LEU A 263 61.27 -6.16 -17.89
CA LEU A 263 60.48 -7.18 -18.57
C LEU A 263 61.16 -7.66 -19.86
N LEU A 264 61.44 -8.96 -19.96
CA LEU A 264 61.74 -9.59 -21.24
C LEU A 264 60.42 -9.80 -22.01
N ASN A 265 60.40 -9.54 -23.31
CA ASN A 265 59.22 -9.76 -24.17
C ASN A 265 59.65 -10.64 -25.36
N PRO A 266 58.70 -11.32 -26.04
CA PRO A 266 59.01 -12.12 -27.23
C PRO A 266 59.72 -11.29 -28.31
N GLY A 267 60.72 -11.90 -28.96
CA GLY A 267 61.42 -11.26 -30.08
C GLY A 267 60.52 -11.04 -31.31
N PRO A 268 60.96 -10.25 -32.32
CA PRO A 268 60.24 -10.09 -33.58
C PRO A 268 60.02 -11.44 -34.27
N GLY A 269 58.75 -11.84 -34.45
CA GLY A 269 58.37 -13.15 -34.99
C GLY A 269 58.30 -14.29 -33.97
N GLU A 270 58.59 -14.04 -32.69
CA GLU A 270 58.49 -15.04 -31.63
C GLU A 270 57.13 -14.98 -30.90
N PHE A 271 56.63 -16.15 -30.52
CA PHE A 271 55.37 -16.32 -29.79
C PHE A 271 55.57 -17.23 -28.57
N TRP A 272 55.15 -16.77 -27.39
CA TRP A 272 55.17 -17.55 -26.15
C TRP A 272 53.72 -17.93 -25.82
N SER A 273 53.42 -19.24 -25.75
CA SER A 273 52.05 -19.76 -25.74
C SER A 273 51.36 -19.78 -24.38
N SER A 274 52.09 -19.56 -23.28
CA SER A 274 51.52 -19.49 -21.93
C SER A 274 52.25 -18.49 -21.04
N LEU A 275 51.58 -18.05 -19.97
CA LEU A 275 52.19 -17.24 -18.91
C LEU A 275 53.30 -17.99 -18.17
N GLU A 276 53.22 -19.32 -18.09
CA GLU A 276 54.23 -20.16 -17.43
C GLU A 276 55.54 -20.21 -18.23
N GLU A 277 55.46 -20.37 -19.56
CA GLU A 277 56.62 -20.32 -20.45
C GLU A 277 57.25 -18.92 -20.48
N ARG A 278 56.43 -17.86 -20.39
CA ARG A 278 56.92 -16.49 -20.17
C ARG A 278 57.72 -16.36 -18.88
N SER A 279 57.16 -16.78 -17.74
CA SER A 279 57.82 -16.67 -16.44
C SER A 279 59.11 -17.49 -16.37
N ARG A 280 59.16 -18.66 -17.03
CA ARG A 280 60.39 -19.45 -17.19
C ARG A 280 61.46 -18.68 -17.95
N ARG A 281 61.13 -18.13 -19.12
CA ARG A 281 62.07 -17.38 -19.97
C ARG A 281 62.57 -16.08 -19.36
N GLU A 282 61.69 -15.35 -18.67
CA GLU A 282 62.10 -14.18 -17.87
C GLU A 282 63.10 -14.60 -16.78
N ALA A 283 62.84 -15.67 -16.02
CA ALA A 283 63.75 -16.17 -15.00
C ALA A 283 65.09 -16.67 -15.58
N ASP A 284 65.09 -17.43 -16.68
CA ASP A 284 66.29 -17.95 -17.35
C ASP A 284 67.21 -16.85 -17.89
N PHE A 285 66.63 -15.73 -18.33
CA PHE A 285 67.36 -14.54 -18.76
C PHE A 285 67.91 -13.75 -17.56
N PHE A 286 67.06 -13.43 -16.59
CA PHE A 286 67.45 -12.64 -15.42
C PHE A 286 68.39 -13.38 -14.45
N ALA A 287 68.53 -14.70 -14.56
CA ALA A 287 69.58 -15.48 -13.88
C ALA A 287 70.99 -15.31 -14.50
N ARG A 288 71.16 -14.45 -15.52
CA ARG A 288 72.39 -14.27 -16.31
C ARG A 288 72.67 -12.77 -16.57
N GLY A 289 73.85 -12.47 -17.13
CA GLY A 289 74.28 -11.09 -17.43
C GLY A 289 74.45 -10.22 -16.17
N LYS A 290 74.49 -8.90 -16.33
CA LYS A 290 74.54 -7.98 -15.17
C LYS A 290 73.18 -7.84 -14.49
N TRP A 291 72.09 -8.14 -15.19
CA TRP A 291 70.72 -8.08 -14.68
C TRP A 291 70.49 -8.97 -13.46
N ALA A 292 71.24 -10.07 -13.32
CA ALA A 292 71.24 -10.96 -12.15
C ALA A 292 71.67 -10.30 -10.83
N ALA A 293 72.28 -9.10 -10.87
CA ALA A 293 72.63 -8.33 -9.68
C ALA A 293 71.46 -7.51 -9.10
N LEU A 294 70.32 -7.42 -9.80
CA LEU A 294 69.15 -6.65 -9.36
C LEU A 294 68.21 -7.45 -8.45
N PRO A 295 67.44 -6.80 -7.55
CA PRO A 295 66.50 -7.50 -6.68
C PRO A 295 65.40 -8.24 -7.47
N PRO A 296 65.10 -9.52 -7.16
CA PRO A 296 64.02 -10.26 -7.82
C PRO A 296 62.65 -9.58 -7.77
N ALA A 297 62.39 -8.74 -6.75
CA ALA A 297 61.18 -7.93 -6.62
C ALA A 297 61.02 -6.80 -7.68
N MET A 298 61.97 -6.66 -8.61
CA MET A 298 61.94 -5.72 -9.74
C MET A 298 61.99 -6.43 -11.11
N LEU A 299 62.07 -7.76 -11.13
CA LEU A 299 62.37 -8.55 -12.33
C LEU A 299 61.15 -9.41 -12.73
N GLY A 300 60.79 -9.34 -14.02
CA GLY A 300 59.70 -10.12 -14.59
C GLY A 300 58.29 -9.58 -14.33
N ILE A 301 57.33 -10.13 -15.07
CA ILE A 301 55.95 -9.63 -15.11
C ILE A 301 55.21 -9.80 -13.79
N GLU A 302 55.47 -10.88 -13.05
CA GLU A 302 54.72 -11.19 -11.83
C GLU A 302 55.05 -10.21 -10.70
N ALA A 303 56.31 -9.75 -10.60
CA ALA A 303 56.70 -8.68 -9.68
C ALA A 303 55.95 -7.36 -9.98
N LEU A 304 55.79 -7.03 -11.27
CA LEU A 304 55.00 -5.86 -11.69
C LEU A 304 53.50 -6.04 -11.40
N ARG A 305 52.92 -7.22 -11.62
CA ARG A 305 51.50 -7.52 -11.32
C ARG A 305 51.20 -7.37 -9.82
N GLN A 306 52.06 -7.91 -8.96
CA GLN A 306 51.95 -7.76 -7.50
C GLN A 306 52.08 -6.30 -7.07
N LYS A 307 53.04 -5.55 -7.63
CA LYS A 307 53.17 -4.11 -7.36
C LYS A 307 51.92 -3.35 -7.79
N LEU A 308 51.41 -3.56 -9.00
CA LEU A 308 50.21 -2.89 -9.50
C LEU A 308 48.98 -3.18 -8.62
N SER A 309 48.80 -4.42 -8.14
CA SER A 309 47.76 -4.74 -7.15
C SER A 309 47.90 -3.90 -5.87
N SER A 310 49.10 -3.87 -5.27
CA SER A 310 49.35 -3.11 -4.03
C SER A 310 49.08 -1.60 -4.19
N GLN A 311 49.43 -1.04 -5.35
CA GLN A 311 49.22 0.39 -5.61
C GLN A 311 47.76 0.70 -5.95
N LEU A 312 47.04 -0.20 -6.63
CA LEU A 312 45.59 -0.10 -6.80
C LEU A 312 44.88 -0.05 -5.44
N GLN A 313 45.24 -0.97 -4.52
CA GLN A 313 44.70 -1.03 -3.16
C GLN A 313 45.00 0.25 -2.37
N ARG A 314 46.25 0.71 -2.31
CA ARG A 314 46.62 1.97 -1.62
C ARG A 314 45.92 3.19 -2.23
N HIS A 315 45.74 3.22 -3.56
CA HIS A 315 45.07 4.32 -4.26
C HIS A 315 43.55 4.36 -3.99
N VAL A 316 42.86 3.21 -3.98
CA VAL A 316 41.44 3.18 -3.53
C VAL A 316 41.35 3.57 -2.06
N GLY A 317 42.25 3.06 -1.21
CA GLY A 317 42.34 3.39 0.22
C GLY A 317 42.33 4.89 0.50
N LYS A 318 43.22 5.65 -0.16
CA LYS A 318 43.27 7.13 -0.08
C LYS A 318 41.95 7.82 -0.46
N HIS A 319 41.09 7.19 -1.24
CA HIS A 319 39.82 7.76 -1.70
C HIS A 319 38.57 7.24 -0.94
N VAL A 320 38.68 6.21 -0.08
CA VAL A 320 37.55 5.67 0.71
C VAL A 320 36.85 6.75 1.54
N LYS A 321 37.58 7.70 2.14
CA LYS A 321 37.00 8.81 2.93
C LYS A 321 36.07 9.70 2.08
N THR A 322 36.48 10.04 0.86
CA THR A 322 35.68 10.84 -0.08
C THR A 322 34.48 10.05 -0.59
N LEU A 323 34.68 8.76 -0.89
CA LEU A 323 33.63 7.85 -1.34
C LEU A 323 32.53 7.68 -0.28
N ARG A 324 32.91 7.50 1.01
CA ARG A 324 31.95 7.40 2.11
C ARG A 324 31.05 8.64 2.24
N ARG A 325 31.59 9.84 1.95
CA ARG A 325 30.81 11.10 1.91
C ARG A 325 29.81 11.11 0.75
N GLN A 326 30.22 10.66 -0.45
CA GLN A 326 29.34 10.58 -1.62
C GLN A 326 28.19 9.57 -1.43
N ILE A 327 28.48 8.39 -0.86
CA ILE A 327 27.47 7.37 -0.51
C ILE A 327 26.44 7.95 0.47
N GLN A 328 26.89 8.65 1.51
CA GLN A 328 26.03 9.24 2.53
C GLN A 328 25.09 10.32 1.95
N GLN A 329 25.62 11.23 1.10
CA GLN A 329 24.81 12.24 0.41
C GLN A 329 23.77 11.63 -0.54
N ALA A 330 24.13 10.56 -1.24
CA ALA A 330 23.22 9.85 -2.14
C ALA A 330 22.09 9.11 -1.39
N LEU A 331 22.40 8.55 -0.21
CA LEU A 331 21.39 7.95 0.68
C LEU A 331 20.39 9.02 1.15
N GLU A 332 20.89 10.16 1.63
CA GLU A 332 20.06 11.27 2.12
C GLU A 332 19.12 11.81 1.02
N GLN A 333 19.60 11.97 -0.22
CA GLN A 333 18.74 12.35 -1.35
C GLN A 333 17.69 11.27 -1.67
N CYS A 334 18.09 10.00 -1.72
CA CYS A 334 17.17 8.90 -2.03
C CYS A 334 16.09 8.73 -0.95
N GLU A 335 16.42 8.97 0.33
CA GLU A 335 15.46 9.00 1.42
C GLU A 335 14.53 10.23 1.38
N ALA A 336 15.04 11.40 0.98
CA ALA A 336 14.22 12.59 0.77
C ALA A 336 13.21 12.38 -0.38
N ASP A 337 13.64 11.81 -1.51
CA ASP A 337 12.79 11.51 -2.66
C ASP A 337 11.69 10.48 -2.31
N LEU A 338 12.05 9.39 -1.61
CA LEU A 338 11.09 8.41 -1.10
C LEU A 338 10.09 9.03 -0.11
N LYS A 339 10.54 9.91 0.78
CA LYS A 339 9.69 10.61 1.74
C LYS A 339 8.73 11.59 1.05
N ALA A 340 9.17 12.27 -0.02
CA ALA A 340 8.34 13.18 -0.80
C ALA A 340 7.21 12.47 -1.57
N MET A 341 7.41 11.21 -1.98
CA MET A 341 6.38 10.38 -2.62
C MET A 341 5.46 9.66 -1.63
N GLY A 342 5.70 9.74 -0.32
CA GLY A 342 4.90 9.06 0.70
C GLY A 342 4.97 7.53 0.66
N SER A 343 4.25 6.88 1.58
CA SER A 343 4.13 5.42 1.63
C SER A 343 3.33 4.90 0.43
N GLY A 344 3.99 4.10 -0.41
CA GLY A 344 3.34 3.39 -1.50
C GLY A 344 2.49 2.26 -0.95
N LYS A 345 1.18 2.34 -1.18
CA LYS A 345 0.20 1.38 -0.68
C LYS A 345 0.11 0.25 -1.68
N GLU A 346 0.95 -0.74 -1.45
CA GLU A 346 1.15 -1.89 -2.32
C GLU A 346 0.21 -3.04 -1.95
N THR A 347 -0.43 -2.97 -0.77
CA THR A 347 -1.45 -3.91 -0.29
C THR A 347 -2.86 -3.32 -0.33
N ILE A 348 -3.86 -4.20 -0.45
CA ILE A 348 -5.29 -3.83 -0.43
C ILE A 348 -5.68 -3.34 0.98
N GLU A 349 -5.03 -3.87 2.01
CA GLU A 349 -5.21 -3.52 3.42
C GLU A 349 -4.84 -2.05 3.69
N GLU A 350 -3.72 -1.57 3.13
CA GLU A 350 -3.33 -0.16 3.21
C GLU A 350 -4.30 0.76 2.44
N MET A 351 -4.82 0.31 1.29
CA MET A 351 -5.84 1.03 0.53
C MET A 351 -7.17 1.13 1.30
N ARG A 352 -7.61 0.03 1.93
CA ARG A 352 -8.79 -0.01 2.82
C ARG A 352 -8.62 0.93 4.02
N PHE A 353 -7.41 1.02 4.57
CA PHE A 353 -7.09 1.94 5.68
C PHE A 353 -7.22 3.42 5.23
N GLU A 354 -6.65 3.80 4.08
CA GLU A 354 -6.79 5.17 3.54
C GLU A 354 -8.25 5.55 3.29
N MET A 355 -9.03 4.66 2.66
CA MET A 355 -10.45 4.88 2.47
C MET A 355 -11.20 5.01 3.80
N GLY A 356 -10.73 4.34 4.87
CA GLY A 356 -11.29 4.42 6.22
C GLY A 356 -11.08 5.80 6.85
N GLU A 357 -9.88 6.34 6.76
CA GLU A 357 -9.57 7.72 7.20
C GLU A 357 -10.39 8.74 6.40
N LEU A 358 -10.47 8.58 5.07
CA LEU A 358 -11.20 9.50 4.20
C LEU A 358 -12.73 9.42 4.36
N PHE A 359 -13.32 8.24 4.60
CA PHE A 359 -14.74 8.13 5.00
C PHE A 359 -14.99 8.73 6.38
N SER A 360 -14.10 8.54 7.35
CA SER A 360 -14.22 9.16 8.68
C SER A 360 -14.22 10.69 8.57
N ALA A 361 -13.25 11.27 7.84
CA ALA A 361 -13.19 12.71 7.56
C ALA A 361 -14.44 13.22 6.81
N SER A 362 -14.88 12.50 5.76
CA SER A 362 -16.09 12.86 5.01
C SER A 362 -17.34 12.86 5.90
N ASN A 363 -17.51 11.83 6.75
CA ASN A 363 -18.63 11.73 7.68
C ASN A 363 -18.61 12.83 8.76
N ASN A 364 -17.42 13.29 9.16
CA ASN A 364 -17.25 14.42 10.08
C ASN A 364 -17.65 15.77 9.46
N LEU A 365 -17.84 15.86 8.14
CA LEU A 365 -18.49 16.99 7.45
C LEU A 365 -19.97 16.71 7.15
N VAL A 366 -20.32 15.51 6.67
CA VAL A 366 -21.72 15.16 6.37
C VAL A 366 -22.62 15.22 7.62
N THR A 367 -22.17 14.70 8.77
CA THR A 367 -22.97 14.70 10.00
C THR A 367 -23.34 16.13 10.47
N PRO A 368 -22.40 17.09 10.61
CA PRO A 368 -22.74 18.50 10.90
C PRO A 368 -23.64 19.19 9.87
N ALA A 369 -23.51 18.83 8.59
CA ALA A 369 -24.27 19.45 7.49
C ALA A 369 -25.73 18.96 7.45
N VAL A 370 -25.96 17.66 7.61
CA VAL A 370 -27.31 17.06 7.72
C VAL A 370 -28.01 17.51 9.00
N ASN A 371 -27.27 17.64 10.11
CA ASN A 371 -27.82 18.12 11.39
C ASN A 371 -27.90 19.65 11.50
N GLY A 372 -27.47 20.40 10.47
CA GLY A 372 -27.55 21.86 10.41
C GLY A 372 -26.75 22.62 11.46
N ASN A 373 -25.79 21.98 12.13
CA ASN A 373 -25.00 22.61 13.19
C ASN A 373 -23.66 23.20 12.69
N TYR A 374 -23.22 22.82 11.49
CA TYR A 374 -22.11 23.44 10.72
C TYR A 374 -20.80 23.67 11.49
N LYS A 375 -20.49 22.82 12.48
CA LYS A 375 -19.21 22.88 13.19
C LYS A 375 -18.11 22.23 12.35
N ASN A 376 -17.10 23.03 11.96
CA ASN A 376 -15.88 22.48 11.38
C ASN A 376 -15.10 21.65 12.40
N PRO A 377 -14.44 20.55 11.99
CA PRO A 377 -13.42 19.89 12.79
C PRO A 377 -12.24 20.80 13.16
N VAL A 378 -11.42 20.37 14.11
CA VAL A 378 -10.26 21.15 14.59
C VAL A 378 -9.20 21.25 13.48
N GLY A 379 -8.88 22.48 13.09
CA GLY A 379 -7.94 22.77 11.99
C GLY A 379 -8.60 22.92 10.62
N GLU A 380 -9.89 22.63 10.49
CA GLU A 380 -10.61 22.66 9.21
C GLU A 380 -11.42 23.95 8.98
N SER A 381 -11.68 24.24 7.70
CA SER A 381 -12.33 25.49 7.25
C SER A 381 -13.45 25.29 6.22
N PHE A 382 -13.99 24.06 6.12
CA PHE A 382 -15.03 23.69 5.14
C PHE A 382 -16.26 24.61 5.20
N PHE A 383 -17.01 24.64 6.31
CA PHE A 383 -18.19 25.49 6.45
C PHE A 383 -17.81 26.98 6.58
N ALA A 384 -18.26 27.78 5.61
CA ALA A 384 -18.08 29.23 5.62
C ALA A 384 -18.76 29.90 6.84
N ARG A 385 -17.96 30.60 7.66
CA ARG A 385 -18.42 31.34 8.86
C ARG A 385 -19.14 32.66 8.56
N GLN A 386 -18.89 33.25 7.39
CA GLN A 386 -19.48 34.53 6.96
C GLN A 386 -20.72 34.30 6.08
N SER A 387 -21.54 35.34 5.93
CA SER A 387 -22.63 35.37 4.95
C SER A 387 -22.06 35.52 3.53
N HIS A 388 -22.70 34.89 2.55
CA HIS A 388 -22.25 34.92 1.16
C HIS A 388 -23.26 35.70 0.29
N PRO A 389 -22.81 36.66 -0.54
CA PRO A 389 -23.72 37.59 -1.22
C PRO A 389 -24.57 36.96 -2.34
N LYS A 390 -24.29 35.71 -2.74
CA LYS A 390 -25.09 34.95 -3.72
C LYS A 390 -26.11 33.99 -3.06
N GLY A 391 -26.43 34.18 -1.79
CA GLY A 391 -27.31 33.28 -1.02
C GLY A 391 -26.57 32.13 -0.33
N THR A 392 -27.33 31.14 0.14
CA THR A 392 -26.86 30.06 1.02
C THR A 392 -25.88 29.11 0.30
N PRO A 393 -24.63 28.94 0.78
CA PRO A 393 -23.62 28.07 0.15
C PRO A 393 -24.04 26.60 0.08
N ALA A 394 -23.58 25.87 -0.94
CA ALA A 394 -23.88 24.44 -1.14
C ALA A 394 -23.49 23.57 0.07
N GLN A 395 -22.33 23.84 0.67
CA GLN A 395 -21.87 23.36 1.97
C GLN A 395 -22.93 23.36 3.10
N LYS A 396 -23.90 24.29 3.10
CA LYS A 396 -24.93 24.42 4.15
C LYS A 396 -26.20 23.63 3.82
N LEU A 397 -26.03 22.33 3.59
CA LEU A 397 -27.05 21.36 3.17
C LEU A 397 -28.42 21.56 3.84
N ARG A 398 -28.51 21.44 5.18
CA ARG A 398 -29.77 21.54 5.93
C ARG A 398 -30.48 22.89 5.76
N ALA A 399 -29.76 23.97 5.48
CA ALA A 399 -30.35 25.28 5.22
C ALA A 399 -30.96 25.33 3.80
N ARG A 400 -30.23 24.87 2.78
CA ARG A 400 -30.75 24.79 1.41
C ARG A 400 -31.94 23.86 1.28
N VAL A 401 -31.92 22.69 1.94
CA VAL A 401 -33.09 21.80 1.94
C VAL A 401 -34.27 22.46 2.65
N ARG A 402 -34.05 23.17 3.77
CA ARG A 402 -35.11 23.93 4.44
C ARG A 402 -35.69 25.04 3.55
N GLU A 403 -34.86 25.80 2.85
CA GLU A 403 -35.30 26.81 1.87
C GLU A 403 -36.18 26.20 0.78
N GLU A 404 -35.81 25.01 0.28
CA GLU A 404 -36.58 24.26 -0.72
C GLU A 404 -37.87 23.65 -0.12
N SER A 405 -37.86 23.17 1.13
CA SER A 405 -39.08 22.75 1.84
C SER A 405 -40.05 23.93 2.06
N GLU A 406 -39.53 25.10 2.40
CA GLU A 406 -40.31 26.34 2.56
C GLU A 406 -40.77 26.90 1.20
N LYS A 407 -40.09 26.59 0.08
CA LYS A 407 -40.56 26.82 -1.29
C LYS A 407 -41.69 25.85 -1.66
N PHE A 408 -41.50 24.54 -1.49
CA PHE A 408 -42.52 23.51 -1.73
C PHE A 408 -43.80 23.80 -0.94
N ALA A 409 -43.72 24.05 0.37
CA ALA A 409 -44.89 24.36 1.20
C ALA A 409 -45.61 25.67 0.80
N ARG A 410 -44.95 26.60 0.10
CA ARG A 410 -45.59 27.80 -0.48
C ARG A 410 -46.24 27.50 -1.83
N LEU A 411 -45.51 26.86 -2.75
CA LEU A 411 -46.02 26.47 -4.06
C LEU A 411 -47.23 25.55 -3.92
N PHE A 412 -47.19 24.59 -2.99
CA PHE A 412 -48.32 23.74 -2.65
C PHE A 412 -49.51 24.57 -2.17
N ARG A 413 -49.35 25.55 -1.27
CA ARG A 413 -50.47 26.44 -0.85
C ARG A 413 -51.03 27.34 -1.96
N GLN A 414 -50.29 27.56 -3.06
CA GLN A 414 -50.68 28.44 -4.16
C GLN A 414 -51.22 27.66 -5.38
N HIS A 415 -50.84 26.39 -5.53
CA HIS A 415 -51.12 25.55 -6.71
C HIS A 415 -51.58 24.12 -6.36
N ASN A 416 -51.96 23.84 -5.09
CA ASN A 416 -52.49 22.54 -4.70
C ASN A 416 -53.80 22.20 -5.43
N SER A 417 -54.67 23.18 -5.66
CA SER A 417 -56.04 22.97 -6.09
C SER A 417 -56.27 23.37 -7.56
N LYS A 418 -57.25 22.70 -8.18
CA LYS A 418 -57.71 22.98 -9.54
C LYS A 418 -58.52 24.29 -9.64
N VAL A 419 -59.12 24.76 -8.53
CA VAL A 419 -60.02 25.93 -8.48
C VAL A 419 -59.90 26.66 -7.14
N ASN A 420 -59.53 27.93 -7.18
CA ASN A 420 -59.48 28.81 -6.01
C ASN A 420 -60.79 29.59 -5.85
N PHE A 421 -61.34 29.62 -4.63
CA PHE A 421 -62.60 30.33 -4.32
C PHE A 421 -62.36 31.74 -3.80
N SER A 422 -63.18 32.71 -4.22
CA SER A 422 -63.18 34.07 -3.68
C SER A 422 -63.73 34.11 -2.25
N SER A 423 -62.99 34.68 -1.29
CA SER A 423 -63.40 34.78 0.12
C SER A 423 -64.38 35.94 0.37
N SER A 424 -65.68 35.69 0.27
CA SER A 424 -66.72 36.64 0.68
C SER A 424 -67.00 36.56 2.19
N ASN A 425 -66.70 37.65 2.91
CA ASN A 425 -67.09 37.95 4.30
C ASN A 425 -66.65 36.98 5.41
N SER A 426 -65.62 37.38 6.17
CA SER A 426 -65.54 37.07 7.60
C SER A 426 -64.85 38.21 8.37
N SER A 427 -65.63 38.94 9.17
CA SER A 427 -65.16 40.08 9.96
C SER A 427 -64.83 39.66 11.40
N GLY A 428 -63.53 39.63 11.74
CA GLY A 428 -63.08 39.66 13.14
C GLY A 428 -62.43 38.40 13.69
N THR A 429 -61.14 38.19 13.40
CA THR A 429 -60.07 37.90 14.39
C THR A 429 -58.71 37.86 13.70
N ASN A 430 -57.64 38.17 14.42
CA ASN A 430 -56.31 38.35 13.83
C ASN A 430 -55.65 37.03 13.43
N ASN A 431 -55.72 36.67 12.15
CA ASN A 431 -54.75 35.83 11.47
C ASN A 431 -54.32 36.50 10.15
N LEU A 432 -53.05 36.35 9.78
CA LEU A 432 -52.47 37.02 8.62
C LEU A 432 -53.07 36.50 7.31
N PRO A 433 -53.35 37.37 6.31
CA PRO A 433 -53.96 36.96 5.06
C PRO A 433 -53.03 36.06 4.23
N ALA A 434 -53.58 34.96 3.72
CA ALA A 434 -52.85 34.09 2.79
C ALA A 434 -52.67 34.78 1.43
N ALA A 435 -51.44 34.88 0.95
CA ALA A 435 -51.10 35.62 -0.27
C ALA A 435 -51.34 34.79 -1.54
N GLY A 436 -52.39 35.14 -2.30
CA GLY A 436 -52.62 34.60 -3.65
C GLY A 436 -54.08 34.35 -4.01
N VAL A 437 -54.99 35.31 -3.83
CA VAL A 437 -56.40 35.17 -4.27
C VAL A 437 -56.56 35.66 -5.70
N VAL A 438 -56.72 34.72 -6.64
CA VAL A 438 -57.27 34.96 -8.00
C VAL A 438 -58.20 33.78 -8.31
N GLY A 439 -59.47 34.05 -8.60
CA GLY A 439 -60.49 33.04 -8.84
C GLY A 439 -61.91 33.64 -8.78
N ASP A 440 -62.54 33.82 -9.94
CA ASP A 440 -63.80 34.57 -10.11
C ASP A 440 -65.07 33.71 -9.91
N GLN A 441 -65.06 32.74 -8.97
CA GLN A 441 -66.21 31.88 -8.69
C GLN A 441 -66.50 31.74 -7.19
N SER A 442 -67.77 31.86 -6.82
CA SER A 442 -68.25 31.55 -5.48
C SER A 442 -68.42 30.04 -5.27
N LYS A 443 -68.38 29.60 -4.00
CA LYS A 443 -68.69 28.21 -3.62
C LYS A 443 -70.07 27.75 -4.13
N LYS A 444 -71.06 28.64 -4.18
CA LYS A 444 -72.44 28.32 -4.60
C LYS A 444 -72.53 28.03 -6.10
N GLU A 445 -71.91 28.87 -6.93
CA GLU A 445 -71.87 28.67 -8.39
C GLU A 445 -71.12 27.40 -8.75
N PHE A 446 -70.01 27.11 -8.06
CA PHE A 446 -69.24 25.88 -8.26
C PHE A 446 -70.03 24.62 -7.88
N ALA A 447 -70.76 24.66 -6.75
CA ALA A 447 -71.63 23.56 -6.33
C ALA A 447 -72.70 23.25 -7.39
N GLN A 448 -73.37 24.26 -7.93
CA GLN A 448 -74.37 24.11 -9.00
C GLN A 448 -73.78 23.62 -10.33
N ARG A 449 -72.59 24.11 -10.68
CA ARG A 449 -71.99 23.91 -12.00
C ARG A 449 -71.23 22.59 -12.15
N GLU A 450 -70.48 22.18 -11.14
CA GLU A 450 -69.54 21.05 -11.23
C GLU A 450 -69.92 19.90 -10.28
N VAL A 451 -70.41 20.20 -9.06
CA VAL A 451 -70.81 19.17 -8.08
C VAL A 451 -72.20 18.59 -8.37
N GLU A 452 -73.19 19.42 -8.70
CA GLU A 452 -74.55 18.93 -8.95
C GLU A 452 -74.66 18.00 -10.18
N PRO A 453 -73.97 18.25 -11.32
CA PRO A 453 -73.92 17.29 -12.42
C PRO A 453 -73.22 15.99 -12.06
N LEU A 454 -72.16 16.03 -11.24
CA LEU A 454 -71.50 14.82 -10.73
C LEU A 454 -72.46 13.99 -9.87
N LEU A 455 -73.16 14.62 -8.92
CA LEU A 455 -74.16 13.95 -8.08
C LEU A 455 -75.26 13.29 -8.93
N ARG A 456 -75.74 13.96 -9.98
CA ARG A 456 -76.70 13.37 -10.92
C ARG A 456 -76.14 12.16 -11.70
N GLN A 457 -74.83 12.09 -11.93
CA GLN A 457 -74.18 10.96 -12.62
C GLN A 457 -73.92 9.75 -11.70
N ILE A 458 -73.71 9.96 -10.39
CA ILE A 458 -73.34 8.91 -9.43
C ILE A 458 -74.50 8.45 -8.52
N ARG A 459 -75.73 8.93 -8.76
CA ARG A 459 -76.93 8.53 -8.00
C ARG A 459 -77.19 7.02 -8.11
N GLY A 460 -77.10 6.34 -6.97
CA GLY A 460 -77.39 4.91 -6.81
C GLY A 460 -78.73 4.66 -6.12
N ASN A 461 -78.80 3.59 -5.34
CA ASN A 461 -79.99 3.17 -4.58
C ASN A 461 -80.18 3.95 -3.26
N GLU A 462 -79.78 5.22 -3.23
CA GLU A 462 -79.82 6.09 -2.05
C GLU A 462 -81.23 6.67 -1.85
N LEU A 463 -81.62 6.96 -0.61
CA LEU A 463 -82.94 7.55 -0.34
C LEU A 463 -82.97 9.03 -0.77
N PRO A 464 -84.14 9.55 -1.18
CA PRO A 464 -84.28 10.99 -1.42
C PRO A 464 -83.86 11.79 -0.18
N LEU A 465 -82.96 12.77 -0.38
CA LEU A 465 -82.30 13.62 0.63
C LEU A 465 -81.06 13.03 1.33
N ASP A 466 -80.71 11.75 1.13
CA ASP A 466 -79.38 11.25 1.49
C ASP A 466 -78.33 11.68 0.46
N SER A 467 -77.11 11.99 0.90
CA SER A 467 -76.00 12.39 0.02
C SER A 467 -75.03 11.24 -0.23
N ASN A 468 -74.68 10.97 -1.50
CA ASN A 468 -73.74 9.90 -1.86
C ASN A 468 -72.40 10.00 -1.09
N PRO A 469 -72.01 9.00 -0.28
CA PRO A 469 -70.81 9.07 0.56
C PRO A 469 -69.50 9.01 -0.23
N ARG A 470 -69.52 8.56 -1.50
CA ARG A 470 -68.34 8.52 -2.39
C ARG A 470 -68.08 9.85 -3.09
N ALA A 471 -69.09 10.71 -3.22
CA ALA A 471 -68.99 11.99 -3.93
C ALA A 471 -67.84 12.90 -3.47
N PRO A 472 -67.56 13.06 -2.16
CA PRO A 472 -66.43 13.88 -1.69
C PRO A 472 -65.06 13.33 -2.11
N TYR A 473 -64.89 12.00 -2.22
CA TYR A 473 -63.63 11.37 -2.61
C TYR A 473 -63.35 11.54 -4.11
N ILE A 474 -64.38 11.37 -4.95
CA ILE A 474 -64.26 11.59 -6.41
C ILE A 474 -63.88 13.05 -6.71
N LEU A 475 -64.50 14.01 -6.01
CA LEU A 475 -64.12 15.42 -6.10
C LEU A 475 -62.71 15.68 -5.57
N PHE A 476 -62.33 15.09 -4.44
CA PHE A 476 -60.98 15.19 -3.88
C PHE A 476 -59.91 14.71 -4.87
N GLN A 477 -60.13 13.60 -5.57
CA GLN A 477 -59.21 13.04 -6.56
C GLN A 477 -59.01 13.92 -7.80
N ASP A 478 -60.03 14.69 -8.22
CA ASP A 478 -59.87 15.70 -9.29
C ASP A 478 -59.22 17.00 -8.78
N PHE A 479 -59.46 17.37 -7.52
CA PHE A 479 -58.85 18.55 -6.89
C PHE A 479 -57.37 18.37 -6.51
N SER A 480 -56.93 17.15 -6.20
CA SER A 480 -55.55 16.83 -5.76
C SER A 480 -54.58 16.48 -6.89
N ARG A 481 -55.04 16.44 -8.15
CA ARG A 481 -54.22 16.14 -9.35
C ARG A 481 -52.87 16.86 -9.47
N PRO A 482 -52.67 18.11 -9.00
CA PRO A 482 -51.36 18.76 -9.05
C PRO A 482 -50.33 18.18 -8.06
N TRP A 483 -50.78 17.51 -6.99
CA TRP A 483 -49.93 17.15 -5.84
C TRP A 483 -48.76 16.22 -6.18
N PRO A 484 -48.93 15.15 -7.00
CA PRO A 484 -47.82 14.26 -7.37
C PRO A 484 -46.68 15.00 -8.08
N VAL A 485 -47.01 15.94 -8.99
CA VAL A 485 -46.01 16.69 -9.77
C VAL A 485 -45.22 17.64 -8.88
N LEU A 486 -45.91 18.38 -7.98
CA LEU A 486 -45.26 19.27 -7.02
C LEU A 486 -44.35 18.52 -6.03
N ALA A 487 -44.77 17.33 -5.60
CA ALA A 487 -43.98 16.48 -4.72
C ALA A 487 -42.75 15.88 -5.43
N GLN A 488 -42.89 15.49 -6.70
CA GLN A 488 -41.80 14.99 -7.53
C GLN A 488 -40.73 16.07 -7.77
N GLU A 489 -41.13 17.28 -8.19
CA GLU A 489 -40.20 18.41 -8.38
C GLU A 489 -39.45 18.74 -7.10
N TYR A 490 -40.15 18.79 -5.95
CA TYR A 490 -39.52 19.02 -4.65
C TYR A 490 -38.48 17.93 -4.28
N LYS A 491 -38.83 16.66 -4.47
CA LYS A 491 -37.93 15.51 -4.22
C LYS A 491 -36.70 15.57 -5.14
N ASP A 492 -36.87 15.88 -6.43
CA ASP A 492 -35.77 16.00 -7.39
C ASP A 492 -34.89 17.24 -7.12
N ASN A 493 -35.47 18.39 -6.77
CA ASN A 493 -34.74 19.59 -6.37
C ASN A 493 -33.84 19.32 -5.15
N VAL A 494 -34.36 18.62 -4.13
CA VAL A 494 -33.56 18.25 -2.94
C VAL A 494 -32.48 17.22 -3.29
N ALA A 495 -32.72 16.31 -4.23
CA ALA A 495 -31.70 15.39 -4.72
C ALA A 495 -30.52 16.12 -5.38
N VAL A 496 -30.78 17.18 -6.16
CA VAL A 496 -29.71 18.04 -6.71
C VAL A 496 -28.92 18.71 -5.60
N ILE A 497 -29.58 19.30 -4.60
CA ILE A 497 -28.92 19.93 -3.44
C ILE A 497 -28.01 18.94 -2.69
N CYS A 498 -28.44 17.69 -2.51
CA CYS A 498 -27.63 16.63 -1.90
C CYS A 498 -26.40 16.26 -2.75
N ASN A 499 -26.53 16.18 -4.08
CA ASN A 499 -25.41 15.87 -4.98
C ASN A 499 -24.38 17.02 -5.03
N GLU A 500 -24.82 18.28 -5.10
CA GLU A 500 -23.93 19.45 -5.04
C GLU A 500 -23.14 19.50 -3.72
N PHE A 501 -23.79 19.20 -2.60
CA PHE A 501 -23.13 19.12 -1.30
C PHE A 501 -22.10 17.98 -1.22
N LEU A 502 -22.40 16.82 -1.78
CA LEU A 502 -21.44 15.70 -1.82
C LEU A 502 -20.22 16.03 -2.69
N ALA A 503 -20.40 16.74 -3.81
CA ALA A 503 -19.29 17.22 -4.63
C ALA A 503 -18.32 18.09 -3.80
N ASP A 504 -18.82 19.11 -3.08
CA ASP A 504 -18.01 19.95 -2.18
C ASP A 504 -17.21 19.10 -1.16
N VAL A 505 -17.82 18.09 -0.55
CA VAL A 505 -17.14 17.21 0.44
C VAL A 505 -16.04 16.37 -0.20
N ILE A 506 -16.28 15.79 -1.39
CA ILE A 506 -15.27 15.01 -2.13
C ILE A 506 -14.10 15.90 -2.53
N ASP A 507 -14.39 17.09 -3.07
CA ASP A 507 -13.38 18.00 -3.59
C ASP A 507 -12.57 18.71 -2.49
N TYR A 508 -13.05 18.72 -1.24
CA TYR A 508 -12.31 19.14 -0.05
C TYR A 508 -11.52 18.00 0.62
N VAL A 509 -12.12 16.82 0.82
CA VAL A 509 -11.52 15.71 1.60
C VAL A 509 -10.61 14.80 0.78
N TRP A 510 -10.96 14.48 -0.48
CA TRP A 510 -10.33 13.37 -1.19
C TRP A 510 -9.13 13.78 -2.05
N PRO A 511 -8.04 12.99 -2.09
CA PRO A 511 -6.95 13.18 -3.04
C PRO A 511 -7.45 13.14 -4.49
N LEU A 512 -6.93 14.02 -5.35
CA LEU A 512 -7.39 14.18 -6.74
C LEU A 512 -7.48 12.85 -7.51
N ARG A 513 -6.51 11.94 -7.30
CA ARG A 513 -6.45 10.60 -7.93
C ARG A 513 -7.65 9.70 -7.63
N MET A 514 -8.38 9.94 -6.53
CA MET A 514 -9.44 9.06 -6.02
C MET A 514 -10.86 9.62 -6.29
N ARG A 515 -11.00 10.88 -6.74
CA ARG A 515 -12.30 11.57 -6.80
C ARG A 515 -13.26 10.95 -7.82
N GLU A 516 -12.83 10.86 -9.09
CA GLU A 516 -13.65 10.25 -10.14
C GLU A 516 -13.87 8.74 -9.92
N PRO A 517 -12.85 7.95 -9.53
CA PRO A 517 -13.08 6.56 -9.13
C PRO A 517 -14.11 6.38 -8.00
N LEU A 518 -14.09 7.23 -6.97
CA LEU A 518 -15.07 7.18 -5.88
C LEU A 518 -16.48 7.56 -6.36
N ARG A 519 -16.60 8.60 -7.20
CA ARG A 519 -17.88 9.02 -7.81
C ARG A 519 -18.51 7.84 -8.56
N PHE A 520 -17.77 7.28 -9.52
CA PHE A 520 -18.25 6.20 -10.40
C PHE A 520 -18.46 4.85 -9.69
N HIS A 521 -17.46 4.36 -8.95
CA HIS A 521 -17.52 3.00 -8.39
C HIS A 521 -18.35 2.87 -7.10
N PHE A 522 -18.61 3.97 -6.39
CA PHE A 522 -19.33 3.93 -5.11
C PHE A 522 -20.54 4.87 -5.05
N LEU A 523 -20.35 6.16 -5.31
CA LEU A 523 -21.37 7.17 -5.00
C LEU A 523 -22.56 7.16 -5.96
N GLU A 524 -22.35 7.00 -7.27
CA GLU A 524 -23.44 6.94 -8.26
C GLU A 524 -24.44 5.81 -7.93
N ASN A 525 -23.93 4.63 -7.58
CA ASN A 525 -24.76 3.48 -7.18
C ASN A 525 -25.57 3.79 -5.90
N LYS A 526 -24.93 4.33 -4.85
CA LYS A 526 -25.61 4.65 -3.58
C LYS A 526 -26.62 5.80 -3.72
N MET A 527 -26.32 6.82 -4.52
CA MET A 527 -27.24 7.92 -4.79
C MET A 527 -28.44 7.46 -5.62
N LYS A 528 -28.24 6.54 -6.58
CA LYS A 528 -29.33 5.89 -7.31
C LYS A 528 -30.22 5.06 -6.37
N GLU A 529 -29.64 4.23 -5.50
CA GLU A 529 -30.39 3.50 -4.46
C GLU A 529 -31.22 4.44 -3.56
N MET A 530 -30.69 5.60 -3.20
CA MET A 530 -31.41 6.60 -2.40
C MET A 530 -32.59 7.21 -3.17
N MET A 531 -32.41 7.54 -4.45
CA MET A 531 -33.47 8.07 -5.31
C MET A 531 -34.59 7.07 -5.57
N GLU A 532 -34.27 5.81 -5.88
CA GLU A 532 -35.27 4.77 -6.13
C GLU A 532 -36.12 4.48 -4.87
N GLN A 533 -35.55 4.62 -3.67
CA GLN A 533 -36.29 4.44 -2.43
C GLN A 533 -37.15 5.67 -2.08
N ALA A 534 -36.69 6.88 -2.40
CA ALA A 534 -37.51 8.09 -2.27
C ALA A 534 -38.69 8.06 -3.27
N GLU A 535 -38.44 7.69 -4.53
CA GLU A 535 -39.47 7.49 -5.57
C GLU A 535 -40.54 6.47 -5.12
N LYS A 536 -40.10 5.33 -4.57
CA LYS A 536 -41.00 4.27 -4.10
C LYS A 536 -41.87 4.70 -2.92
N GLU A 537 -41.34 5.50 -2.00
CA GLU A 537 -42.11 6.03 -0.87
C GLU A 537 -43.05 7.16 -1.30
N LEU A 538 -42.63 8.01 -2.24
CA LEU A 538 -43.50 9.02 -2.84
C LEU A 538 -44.65 8.36 -3.61
N LYS A 539 -44.38 7.31 -4.37
CA LYS A 539 -45.43 6.55 -5.05
C LYS A 539 -46.46 6.01 -4.05
N ARG A 540 -46.05 5.44 -2.92
CA ARG A 540 -47.00 4.99 -1.87
C ARG A 540 -47.91 6.13 -1.39
N LEU A 541 -47.35 7.31 -1.12
CA LEU A 541 -48.12 8.48 -0.72
C LEU A 541 -49.05 9.02 -1.83
N ILE A 542 -48.85 8.63 -3.10
CA ILE A 542 -49.74 8.94 -4.22
C ILE A 542 -50.81 7.86 -4.36
N ASP A 543 -50.43 6.57 -4.32
CA ASP A 543 -51.34 5.42 -4.31
C ASP A 543 -52.35 5.53 -3.15
N ASP A 544 -51.92 6.02 -1.98
CA ASP A 544 -52.75 6.31 -0.80
C ASP A 544 -53.86 7.36 -1.06
N LEU A 545 -53.70 8.28 -2.03
CA LEU A 545 -54.69 9.30 -2.38
C LEU A 545 -55.87 8.74 -3.21
N GLU A 546 -55.69 7.56 -3.81
CA GLU A 546 -56.75 6.88 -4.58
C GLU A 546 -57.72 6.10 -3.67
N LEU A 547 -57.41 5.96 -2.38
CA LEU A 547 -58.15 5.13 -1.43
C LEU A 547 -59.35 5.87 -0.80
N GLU A 548 -60.55 5.29 -0.92
CA GLU A 548 -61.78 5.77 -0.27
C GLU A 548 -61.84 5.39 1.23
N ILE A 549 -60.82 5.76 1.99
CA ILE A 549 -60.74 5.52 3.45
C ILE A 549 -61.35 6.71 4.18
N GLN A 550 -62.36 6.45 5.02
CA GLN A 550 -62.88 7.43 5.97
C GLN A 550 -61.84 7.73 7.05
N PRO A 551 -61.28 8.95 7.15
CA PRO A 551 -60.41 9.32 8.24
C PRO A 551 -61.22 9.51 9.52
N TYR A 552 -60.72 9.00 10.65
CA TYR A 552 -61.19 9.44 11.96
C TYR A 552 -60.39 10.68 12.38
N ASP A 553 -60.88 11.86 12.01
CA ASP A 553 -60.32 13.16 12.41
C ASP A 553 -61.39 14.01 13.12
N PRO A 554 -61.24 14.27 14.44
CA PRO A 554 -62.17 15.14 15.18
C PRO A 554 -62.24 16.59 14.67
N GLU A 555 -61.24 17.11 13.93
CA GLU A 555 -61.32 18.43 13.29
C GLU A 555 -62.36 18.42 12.15
N TYR A 556 -62.50 17.30 11.42
CA TYR A 556 -63.47 17.15 10.33
C TYR A 556 -64.91 17.28 10.84
N GLU A 557 -65.27 16.51 11.88
CA GLU A 557 -66.61 16.54 12.47
C GLU A 557 -66.95 17.93 13.02
N GLN A 558 -66.03 18.54 13.77
CA GLN A 558 -66.22 19.87 14.37
C GLN A 558 -66.40 20.96 13.30
N ARG A 559 -65.66 20.90 12.19
CA ARG A 559 -65.79 21.85 11.08
C ARG A 559 -67.11 21.67 10.32
N LEU A 560 -67.51 20.43 10.05
CA LEU A 560 -68.78 20.15 9.36
C LEU A 560 -70.00 20.52 10.21
N VAL A 561 -69.98 20.24 11.52
CA VAL A 561 -71.06 20.66 12.44
C VAL A 561 -71.13 22.18 12.55
N ARG A 562 -70.00 22.89 12.63
CA ARG A 562 -69.95 24.35 12.65
C ARG A 562 -70.53 24.95 11.37
N TRP A 563 -70.11 24.46 10.20
CA TRP A 563 -70.61 24.92 8.91
C TRP A 563 -72.12 24.69 8.75
N ARG A 564 -72.62 23.50 9.11
CA ARG A 564 -74.06 23.21 9.09
C ARG A 564 -74.83 24.17 10.01
N SER A 565 -74.31 24.43 11.21
CA SER A 565 -74.91 25.39 12.15
C SER A 565 -74.88 26.83 11.63
N GLU A 566 -73.87 27.21 10.85
CA GLU A 566 -73.75 28.53 10.23
C GLU A 566 -74.67 28.69 9.00
N ALA A 567 -74.79 27.66 8.17
CA ALA A 567 -75.67 27.64 7.00
C ALA A 567 -77.17 27.64 7.35
N LEU A 568 -77.53 27.21 8.57
CA LEU A 568 -78.90 27.19 9.10
C LEU A 568 -79.27 28.41 9.97
N LYS A 569 -78.36 29.38 10.14
CA LYS A 569 -78.70 30.65 10.83
C LYS A 569 -79.68 31.47 10.01
N ASP A 570 -80.45 32.31 10.70
CA ASP A 570 -81.37 33.31 10.13
C ASP A 570 -82.38 32.75 9.10
N GLY A 571 -82.72 31.46 9.19
CA GLY A 571 -83.63 30.77 8.27
C GLY A 571 -82.99 30.27 6.98
N GLY A 572 -81.66 30.25 6.90
CA GLY A 572 -80.90 29.75 5.75
C GLY A 572 -81.12 28.26 5.46
N THR A 573 -80.93 27.89 4.19
CA THR A 573 -80.94 26.52 3.70
C THR A 573 -79.75 26.29 2.77
N TYR A 574 -79.33 25.03 2.62
CA TYR A 574 -78.24 24.61 1.76
C TYR A 574 -78.66 23.36 0.95
N THR A 575 -77.99 23.14 -0.19
CA THR A 575 -78.24 22.02 -1.10
C THR A 575 -77.33 20.81 -0.81
N GLU A 576 -77.72 19.64 -1.32
CA GLU A 576 -76.89 18.41 -1.34
C GLU A 576 -75.49 18.69 -1.90
N ALA A 577 -75.41 19.46 -3.00
CA ALA A 577 -74.16 19.83 -3.67
C ALA A 577 -73.27 20.76 -2.82
N GLU A 578 -73.85 21.71 -2.08
CA GLU A 578 -73.09 22.56 -1.15
C GLU A 578 -72.54 21.78 0.05
N GLU A 579 -73.31 20.84 0.60
CA GLU A 579 -72.81 20.01 1.71
C GLU A 579 -71.71 19.04 1.24
N VAL A 580 -71.87 18.42 0.07
CA VAL A 580 -70.85 17.56 -0.54
C VAL A 580 -69.58 18.33 -0.89
N LEU A 581 -69.72 19.57 -1.37
CA LEU A 581 -68.58 20.47 -1.60
C LEU A 581 -67.85 20.78 -0.29
N GLU A 582 -68.54 21.16 0.78
CA GLU A 582 -67.85 21.50 2.04
C GLU A 582 -67.22 20.27 2.71
N LYS A 583 -67.88 19.09 2.67
CA LYS A 583 -67.28 17.81 3.08
C LYS A 583 -65.93 17.58 2.38
N MET A 584 -65.89 17.75 1.06
CA MET A 584 -64.65 17.61 0.28
C MET A 584 -63.62 18.67 0.69
N LEU A 585 -63.99 19.94 0.82
CA LEU A 585 -63.05 21.02 1.15
C LEU A 585 -62.43 20.89 2.56
N ILE A 586 -63.18 20.37 3.53
CA ILE A 586 -62.65 20.07 4.87
C ILE A 586 -61.67 18.89 4.81
N TYR A 587 -62.05 17.78 4.17
CA TYR A 587 -61.16 16.63 3.96
C TYR A 587 -59.88 17.02 3.18
N TYR A 588 -60.01 17.86 2.16
CA TYR A 588 -58.92 18.32 1.32
C TYR A 588 -57.86 19.09 2.10
N ASP A 589 -58.24 20.06 2.94
CA ASP A 589 -57.30 20.83 3.77
C ASP A 589 -56.58 19.96 4.82
N LEU A 590 -57.30 19.03 5.46
CA LEU A 590 -56.69 18.07 6.40
C LEU A 590 -55.66 17.17 5.70
N THR A 591 -56.07 16.52 4.61
CA THR A 591 -55.20 15.62 3.83
C THR A 591 -54.05 16.38 3.15
N ALA A 592 -54.23 17.64 2.74
CA ALA A 592 -53.17 18.50 2.20
C ALA A 592 -52.04 18.75 3.22
N ARG A 593 -52.38 19.01 4.49
CA ARG A 593 -51.41 19.17 5.57
C ARG A 593 -50.63 17.87 5.81
N ILE A 594 -51.33 16.73 5.81
CA ILE A 594 -50.76 15.40 6.01
C ILE A 594 -49.82 15.03 4.85
N PHE A 595 -50.25 15.18 3.60
CA PHE A 595 -49.46 14.89 2.41
C PHE A 595 -48.20 15.77 2.31
N THR A 596 -48.33 17.08 2.57
CA THR A 596 -47.18 18.01 2.62
C THR A 596 -46.16 17.55 3.67
N ARG A 597 -46.62 17.23 4.88
CA ARG A 597 -45.76 16.76 5.98
C ARG A 597 -45.10 15.43 5.63
N ASN A 598 -45.84 14.47 5.09
CA ASN A 598 -45.34 13.15 4.72
C ASN A 598 -44.34 13.20 3.56
N THR A 599 -44.55 14.07 2.56
CA THR A 599 -43.58 14.28 1.48
C THR A 599 -42.26 14.83 2.03
N ILE A 600 -42.31 15.75 3.00
CA ILE A 600 -41.10 16.26 3.65
C ILE A 600 -40.44 15.17 4.51
N THR A 601 -41.16 14.52 5.43
CA THR A 601 -40.56 13.62 6.43
C THR A 601 -40.32 12.20 5.94
N GLN A 602 -41.29 11.60 5.25
CA GLN A 602 -41.27 10.19 4.87
C GLN A 602 -40.49 9.97 3.58
N VAL A 603 -40.59 10.86 2.59
CA VAL A 603 -39.81 10.80 1.35
C VAL A 603 -38.44 11.44 1.55
N VAL A 604 -38.38 12.76 1.75
CA VAL A 604 -37.13 13.53 1.65
C VAL A 604 -36.21 13.35 2.87
N GLU A 605 -36.70 13.59 4.10
CA GLU A 605 -35.85 13.42 5.30
C GLU A 605 -35.36 11.98 5.42
N ARG A 606 -36.26 10.99 5.30
CA ARG A 606 -35.93 9.58 5.54
C ARG A 606 -35.02 8.96 4.46
N HIS A 607 -35.31 9.17 3.17
CA HIS A 607 -34.59 8.48 2.08
C HIS A 607 -33.46 9.31 1.46
N LEU A 608 -33.54 10.64 1.47
CA LEU A 608 -32.45 11.49 0.98
C LEU A 608 -31.52 11.91 2.14
N LEU A 609 -32.00 12.69 3.11
CA LEU A 609 -31.10 13.30 4.12
C LEU A 609 -30.52 12.31 5.14
N MET A 610 -31.36 11.50 5.78
CA MET A 610 -30.92 10.57 6.83
C MET A 610 -30.02 9.45 6.28
N ARG A 611 -30.14 9.10 5.00
CA ARG A 611 -29.24 8.12 4.36
C ARG A 611 -27.82 8.66 4.11
N LEU A 612 -27.64 9.98 3.96
CA LEU A 612 -26.29 10.57 3.85
C LEU A 612 -25.43 10.30 5.10
N LEU A 613 -26.04 10.20 6.29
CA LEU A 613 -25.34 9.86 7.53
C LEU A 613 -24.69 8.46 7.50
N GLY A 614 -25.26 7.55 6.71
CA GLY A 614 -24.74 6.20 6.50
C GLY A 614 -23.85 6.03 5.26
N LEU A 615 -23.82 7.02 4.36
CA LEU A 615 -23.13 6.94 3.07
C LEU A 615 -21.61 6.73 3.22
N PHE A 616 -20.98 7.50 4.10
CA PHE A 616 -19.55 7.38 4.42
C PHE A 616 -19.35 6.60 5.72
N ASN A 617 -19.84 5.37 5.76
CA ASN A 617 -19.63 4.43 6.87
C ASN A 617 -18.37 3.58 6.60
N PRO A 618 -17.31 3.63 7.45
CA PRO A 618 -16.11 2.79 7.28
C PRO A 618 -16.40 1.28 7.21
N ILE A 619 -17.50 0.80 7.77
CA ILE A 619 -17.90 -0.62 7.71
C ILE A 619 -18.24 -1.05 6.26
N GLU A 620 -18.76 -0.15 5.42
CA GLU A 620 -19.04 -0.48 4.01
C GLU A 620 -17.75 -0.77 3.24
N ILE A 621 -16.60 -0.21 3.63
CA ILE A 621 -15.30 -0.52 3.02
C ILE A 621 -14.99 -2.01 3.19
N LEU A 622 -15.19 -2.57 4.39
CA LEU A 622 -14.94 -3.99 4.66
C LEU A 622 -15.78 -4.92 3.77
N ARG A 623 -16.93 -4.43 3.28
CA ARG A 623 -17.83 -5.14 2.35
C ARG A 623 -17.48 -4.93 0.87
N MET A 624 -16.70 -3.90 0.53
CA MET A 624 -16.25 -3.66 -0.85
C MET A 624 -15.38 -4.82 -1.35
N GLN A 625 -15.59 -5.22 -2.59
CA GLN A 625 -14.71 -6.17 -3.29
C GLN A 625 -13.32 -5.57 -3.47
N ASN A 626 -12.29 -6.42 -3.49
CA ASN A 626 -10.89 -5.98 -3.65
C ASN A 626 -10.69 -5.13 -4.92
N ALA A 627 -11.29 -5.54 -6.05
CA ALA A 627 -11.22 -4.79 -7.31
C ALA A 627 -11.84 -3.38 -7.22
N THR A 628 -12.89 -3.19 -6.41
CA THR A 628 -13.49 -1.87 -6.15
C THR A 628 -12.56 -0.98 -5.34
N VAL A 629 -11.91 -1.54 -4.31
CA VAL A 629 -10.90 -0.84 -3.50
C VAL A 629 -9.70 -0.46 -4.35
N GLU A 630 -9.16 -1.38 -5.15
CA GLU A 630 -8.04 -1.12 -6.06
C GLU A 630 -8.39 -0.04 -7.09
N ALA A 631 -9.58 -0.10 -7.70
CA ALA A 631 -10.02 0.93 -8.65
C ALA A 631 -10.11 2.33 -8.03
N ILE A 632 -10.53 2.43 -6.75
CA ILE A 632 -10.66 3.72 -6.04
C ILE A 632 -9.32 4.23 -5.47
N ALA A 633 -8.47 3.33 -4.98
CA ALA A 633 -7.37 3.68 -4.08
C ALA A 633 -5.97 3.21 -4.52
N ALA A 634 -5.82 2.50 -5.64
CA ALA A 634 -4.50 2.23 -6.21
C ALA A 634 -3.80 3.52 -6.68
N GLU A 635 -2.48 3.50 -6.67
CA GLU A 635 -1.67 4.51 -7.36
C GLU A 635 -1.61 4.25 -8.86
N ASN A 636 -1.34 5.29 -9.65
CA ASN A 636 -1.02 5.11 -11.06
C ASN A 636 0.29 4.30 -11.21
N LYS A 637 0.40 3.56 -12.32
CA LYS A 637 1.55 2.70 -12.61
C LYS A 637 2.88 3.46 -12.51
N GLU A 638 2.91 4.69 -13.01
CA GLU A 638 4.12 5.54 -13.04
C GLU A 638 4.68 5.85 -11.63
N ALA A 639 3.83 6.17 -10.64
CA ALA A 639 4.29 6.39 -9.27
C ALA A 639 4.77 5.08 -8.60
N ARG A 640 4.09 3.96 -8.88
CA ARG A 640 4.47 2.63 -8.39
C ARG A 640 5.85 2.22 -8.93
N ASP A 641 6.05 2.30 -10.25
CA ASP A 641 7.30 1.96 -10.92
C ASP A 641 8.44 2.87 -10.44
N LYS A 642 8.18 4.17 -10.28
CA LYS A 642 9.15 5.14 -9.74
C LYS A 642 9.52 4.86 -8.27
N ARG A 643 8.57 4.46 -7.41
CA ARG A 643 8.87 4.07 -6.02
C ARG A 643 9.60 2.74 -5.95
N ALA A 644 9.30 1.78 -6.82
CA ALA A 644 10.05 0.53 -6.92
C ALA A 644 11.52 0.78 -7.29
N ALA A 645 11.78 1.64 -8.27
CA ALA A 645 13.13 2.04 -8.66
C ALA A 645 13.90 2.73 -7.51
N LEU A 646 13.28 3.67 -6.79
CA LEU A 646 13.91 4.34 -5.65
C LEU A 646 14.11 3.41 -4.43
N LYS A 647 13.19 2.47 -4.17
CA LYS A 647 13.39 1.40 -3.17
C LYS A 647 14.62 0.55 -3.51
N ALA A 648 14.73 0.08 -4.75
CA ALA A 648 15.87 -0.72 -5.21
C ALA A 648 17.20 0.05 -5.13
N ARG A 649 17.21 1.33 -5.54
CA ARG A 649 18.38 2.20 -5.44
C ARG A 649 18.82 2.42 -3.99
N LYS A 650 17.87 2.63 -3.06
CA LYS A 650 18.18 2.77 -1.63
C LYS A 650 18.90 1.53 -1.09
N VAL A 651 18.41 0.32 -1.36
CA VAL A 651 19.02 -0.93 -0.86
C VAL A 651 20.48 -1.04 -1.33
N ALA A 652 20.76 -0.76 -2.61
CA ALA A 652 22.11 -0.80 -3.15
C ALA A 652 23.06 0.22 -2.49
N ILE A 653 22.57 1.42 -2.16
CA ILE A 653 23.33 2.45 -1.45
C ILE A 653 23.60 2.01 0.01
N GLU A 654 22.64 1.38 0.69
CA GLU A 654 22.83 0.85 2.05
C GLU A 654 23.83 -0.33 2.09
N GLU A 655 23.81 -1.21 1.10
CA GLU A 655 24.81 -2.27 0.93
C GLU A 655 26.21 -1.68 0.66
N ALA A 656 26.33 -0.74 -0.28
CA ALA A 656 27.60 -0.05 -0.56
C ALA A 656 28.15 0.69 0.68
N ARG A 657 27.27 1.31 1.48
CA ARG A 657 27.62 1.94 2.76
C ARG A 657 28.18 0.94 3.77
N SER A 658 27.61 -0.27 3.84
CA SER A 658 28.07 -1.35 4.71
C SER A 658 29.48 -1.83 4.33
N ILE A 659 29.71 -2.11 3.04
CA ILE A 659 31.02 -2.58 2.54
C ILE A 659 32.08 -1.46 2.66
N CYS A 660 31.72 -0.21 2.37
CA CYS A 660 32.59 0.94 2.59
C CYS A 660 32.97 1.13 4.08
N ALA A 661 32.08 0.76 5.01
CA ALA A 661 32.36 0.83 6.45
C ALA A 661 33.25 -0.33 6.93
N SER A 662 33.10 -1.55 6.38
CA SER A 662 33.96 -2.68 6.76
C SER A 662 35.40 -2.52 6.25
N LEU A 663 35.59 -1.99 5.04
CA LEU A 663 36.89 -1.62 4.49
C LEU A 663 37.58 -0.54 5.34
N ALA A 664 36.85 0.51 5.74
CA ALA A 664 37.38 1.61 6.55
C ALA A 664 37.75 1.24 8.01
N MET A 665 37.48 0.01 8.45
CA MET A 665 37.79 -0.46 9.81
C MET A 665 39.04 -1.35 9.89
N ARG A 666 39.65 -1.73 8.76
CA ARG A 666 40.87 -2.57 8.74
C ARG A 666 42.12 -1.74 9.08
N SER A 667 43.04 -2.33 9.84
CA SER A 667 44.24 -1.68 10.37
C SER A 667 45.24 -1.27 9.30
N GLU A 668 45.42 -2.08 8.26
CA GLU A 668 46.41 -1.88 7.19
C GLU A 668 46.07 -0.72 6.25
N LEU A 669 44.83 -0.22 6.29
CA LEU A 669 44.43 1.02 5.62
C LEU A 669 44.59 2.26 6.51
N ARG A 670 44.80 2.11 7.83
CA ARG A 670 45.06 3.23 8.76
C ARG A 670 46.54 3.63 8.82
N SER A 671 47.48 2.72 8.57
CA SER A 671 48.92 3.02 8.55
C SER A 671 49.37 3.94 7.40
N TYR A 672 48.43 4.39 6.56
CA TYR A 672 48.66 5.37 5.49
C TYR A 672 47.88 6.69 5.70
N ASP A 673 47.23 6.87 6.85
CA ASP A 673 46.56 8.13 7.20
C ASP A 673 47.52 9.19 7.75
N ASP A 674 48.70 8.80 8.25
CA ASP A 674 49.68 9.72 8.86
C ASP A 674 50.50 10.55 7.82
N ASP A 675 50.37 10.24 6.52
CA ASP A 675 51.00 10.97 5.39
C ASP A 675 50.24 12.26 4.98
N MET A 676 49.18 12.68 5.71
CA MET A 676 48.07 13.47 5.13
C MET A 676 48.01 14.98 5.44
N ASP A 677 48.96 15.58 6.16
CA ASP A 677 48.82 16.97 6.65
C ASP A 677 49.27 18.09 5.68
N ASP A 678 50.06 17.81 4.63
CA ASP A 678 50.76 18.88 3.85
C ASP A 678 50.20 19.24 2.45
N GLU A 679 49.31 18.47 1.81
CA GLU A 679 48.84 18.75 0.43
C GLU A 679 47.30 18.96 0.29
N VAL A 680 46.84 20.19 0.56
CA VAL A 680 45.46 20.62 0.23
C VAL A 680 45.38 21.09 -1.24
N GLY A 681 45.24 20.13 -2.17
CA GLY A 681 45.01 20.41 -3.59
C GLY A 681 43.56 20.83 -3.91
N THR A 682 43.36 22.00 -4.51
CA THR A 682 42.05 22.56 -4.87
C THR A 682 41.56 22.11 -6.26
N ASP A 683 40.93 20.94 -6.35
CA ASP A 683 40.21 20.46 -7.55
C ASP A 683 38.88 21.22 -7.75
N ASP A 684 38.96 22.45 -8.25
CA ASP A 684 37.85 23.41 -8.34
C ASP A 684 37.28 23.52 -9.78
N GLU A 685 36.46 22.55 -10.23
CA GLU A 685 35.68 22.66 -11.48
C GLU A 685 34.17 22.31 -11.35
N ASP A 686 33.77 21.30 -10.57
CA ASP A 686 32.40 20.75 -10.62
C ASP A 686 31.31 21.55 -9.83
N GLN A 687 31.65 22.63 -9.11
CA GLN A 687 30.67 23.39 -8.30
C GLN A 687 29.85 24.45 -9.07
N ARG A 688 29.93 24.54 -10.40
CA ARG A 688 29.24 25.57 -11.21
C ARG A 688 27.97 25.10 -11.94
N ARG A 689 27.11 24.29 -11.29
CA ARG A 689 25.73 24.02 -11.76
C ARG A 689 24.79 23.47 -10.66
N ASN A 690 24.22 24.36 -9.85
CA ASN A 690 22.83 24.33 -9.33
C ASN A 690 22.62 25.37 -8.22
N SER A 691 22.22 26.59 -8.59
CA SER A 691 22.02 27.70 -7.64
C SER A 691 20.91 28.68 -8.05
N TYR A 692 19.72 28.16 -8.36
CA TYR A 692 18.51 28.97 -8.53
C TYR A 692 17.30 28.39 -7.78
N SER A 693 16.45 29.31 -7.29
CA SER A 693 15.14 29.07 -6.66
C SER A 693 15.08 28.40 -5.27
N SER A 694 15.49 29.14 -4.22
CA SER A 694 14.75 29.11 -2.93
C SER A 694 15.06 30.32 -2.02
N LYS A 695 14.60 31.53 -2.38
CA LYS A 695 14.48 32.65 -1.41
C LYS A 695 13.05 32.74 -0.89
N ARG A 696 12.82 32.31 0.35
CA ARG A 696 11.67 32.76 1.15
C ARG A 696 12.00 34.12 1.75
N TYR A 697 11.08 35.08 1.67
CA TYR A 697 11.10 36.28 2.50
C TYR A 697 9.96 36.21 3.52
N SER A 698 10.27 36.60 4.75
CA SER A 698 9.31 36.92 5.80
C SER A 698 9.36 38.42 6.08
N THR A 699 8.22 39.10 6.04
CA THR A 699 8.02 40.40 6.69
C THR A 699 6.52 40.66 6.86
N SER A 700 6.18 41.63 7.71
CA SER A 700 4.84 41.87 8.23
C SER A 700 4.38 43.32 8.02
N LEU A 701 3.04 43.51 7.96
CA LEU A 701 2.28 44.72 8.31
C LEU A 701 2.70 46.08 7.70
N SER A 702 1.83 46.69 6.87
CA SER A 702 1.17 47.99 7.19
C SER A 702 0.28 48.50 6.04
N ASN A 703 -0.47 49.59 6.32
CA ASN A 703 -1.51 50.17 5.48
C ASN A 703 -0.95 50.96 4.27
N GLY A 704 -1.73 51.10 3.19
CA GLY A 704 -1.44 52.05 2.09
C GLY A 704 -2.54 52.10 1.04
N ASN A 705 -3.23 53.25 0.91
CA ASN A 705 -4.39 53.47 0.04
C ASN A 705 -3.99 54.25 -1.25
N VAL A 706 -4.94 54.45 -2.18
CA VAL A 706 -4.97 55.51 -3.23
C VAL A 706 -4.30 55.28 -4.62
N GLN A 707 -5.20 55.11 -5.62
CA GLN A 707 -5.26 55.68 -6.99
C GLN A 707 -4.29 55.32 -8.16
N GLN A 708 -4.93 55.29 -9.35
CA GLN A 708 -4.44 55.38 -10.74
C GLN A 708 -3.99 56.85 -11.08
N PRO A 709 -3.50 57.28 -12.29
CA PRO A 709 -3.80 56.73 -13.64
C PRO A 709 -2.78 56.94 -14.81
N GLN A 710 -3.28 56.64 -16.03
CA GLN A 710 -2.87 57.11 -17.38
C GLN A 710 -1.68 56.45 -18.14
N VAL A 711 -1.54 56.57 -19.48
CA VAL A 711 -2.46 56.20 -20.62
C VAL A 711 -1.84 56.56 -22.00
N THR A 712 -1.86 55.62 -22.98
CA THR A 712 -1.68 55.80 -24.46
C THR A 712 -0.29 56.30 -24.97
N PRO A 713 0.03 56.34 -26.32
CA PRO A 713 -0.81 56.08 -27.50
C PRO A 713 -0.26 55.20 -28.67
N SER A 714 -1.21 54.90 -29.59
CA SER A 714 -1.12 54.77 -31.06
C SER A 714 -0.43 53.59 -31.77
N SER A 715 -1.21 52.95 -32.66
CA SER A 715 -0.82 52.14 -33.83
C SER A 715 -0.74 53.05 -35.11
N PRO A 716 -1.01 52.70 -36.42
CA PRO A 716 -1.82 51.61 -37.00
C PRO A 716 -1.45 51.04 -38.43
N ILE A 717 -2.35 50.19 -38.98
CA ILE A 717 -2.66 49.91 -40.43
C ILE A 717 -2.12 48.63 -41.14
N ARG A 718 -3.05 47.66 -41.29
CA ARG A 718 -3.38 46.74 -42.43
C ARG A 718 -2.33 45.88 -43.16
N ARG A 719 -2.69 44.59 -43.28
CA ARG A 719 -3.10 43.95 -44.56
C ARG A 719 -4.25 42.94 -44.31
N LYS A 720 -4.86 42.31 -45.34
CA LYS A 720 -6.15 41.58 -45.23
C LYS A 720 -6.32 40.43 -46.27
N LYS A 721 -6.64 39.20 -45.82
CA LYS A 721 -7.22 38.05 -46.57
C LYS A 721 -7.62 36.95 -45.53
N ARG A 722 -8.64 36.10 -45.71
CA ARG A 722 -9.65 35.91 -46.78
C ARG A 722 -10.92 35.18 -46.25
N GLU A 723 -12.06 35.30 -46.97
CA GLU A 723 -13.34 34.53 -46.94
C GLU A 723 -13.35 33.14 -46.23
N GLU A 724 -14.37 32.66 -45.49
CA GLU A 724 -15.84 32.88 -45.39
C GLU A 724 -16.73 32.37 -46.55
N ARG A 725 -17.58 31.33 -46.31
CA ARG A 725 -18.97 31.23 -46.85
C ARG A 725 -19.80 30.06 -46.27
N SER A 726 -21.10 30.05 -46.61
CA SER A 726 -22.16 29.23 -45.99
C SER A 726 -23.31 28.90 -46.99
N ARG A 727 -24.31 28.11 -46.53
CA ARG A 727 -25.52 27.62 -47.26
C ARG A 727 -25.24 26.50 -48.28
N SER A 728 -26.20 25.69 -48.74
CA SER A 728 -27.67 25.67 -48.58
C SER A 728 -28.26 24.26 -48.57
N SER A 729 -29.48 24.10 -48.03
CA SER A 729 -30.35 22.93 -48.21
C SER A 729 -31.12 22.96 -49.55
N ILE A 730 -31.34 21.79 -50.16
CA ILE A 730 -32.42 21.52 -51.12
C ILE A 730 -32.95 20.09 -50.86
N SER A 731 -34.26 19.88 -51.00
CA SER A 731 -34.99 18.61 -50.92
C SER A 731 -35.65 18.27 -52.28
N VAL A 732 -36.29 17.10 -52.39
CA VAL A 732 -37.61 16.84 -53.06
C VAL A 732 -37.77 15.34 -53.41
N ASP A 733 -38.78 14.71 -52.78
CA ASP A 733 -39.71 13.65 -53.27
C ASP A 733 -39.22 12.35 -54.00
N THR A 734 -40.00 11.26 -54.13
CA THR A 734 -41.48 11.18 -54.14
C THR A 734 -42.07 9.81 -53.72
N THR A 735 -43.12 9.82 -52.88
CA THR A 735 -44.26 8.84 -52.83
C THR A 735 -44.02 7.36 -52.43
N GLN A 736 -44.99 6.54 -51.97
CA GLN A 736 -46.46 6.71 -51.84
C GLN A 736 -47.13 5.80 -50.75
N ARG A 737 -48.25 6.30 -50.15
CA ARG A 737 -49.45 5.57 -49.62
C ARG A 737 -49.37 4.66 -48.36
N ALA A 738 -50.58 4.49 -47.76
CA ALA A 738 -50.99 3.70 -46.58
C ALA A 738 -52.53 3.46 -46.66
N PRO A 739 -53.24 2.77 -45.71
CA PRO A 739 -52.82 1.88 -44.62
C PRO A 739 -53.13 0.40 -45.03
N PRO A 740 -54.04 -0.47 -44.48
CA PRO A 740 -55.01 -0.45 -43.35
C PRO A 740 -54.76 -1.56 -42.27
N VAL A 741 -55.79 -1.94 -41.50
CA VAL A 741 -55.85 -3.10 -40.55
C VAL A 741 -57.19 -3.84 -40.72
N PRO A 742 -57.24 -5.19 -40.68
CA PRO A 742 -58.36 -5.88 -40.02
C PRO A 742 -58.09 -7.27 -39.35
N GLN A 743 -58.74 -7.49 -38.20
CA GLN A 743 -59.53 -8.66 -37.75
C GLN A 743 -59.12 -10.15 -38.00
N GLN A 744 -59.11 -10.90 -36.87
CA GLN A 744 -59.82 -12.18 -36.57
C GLN A 744 -59.43 -13.56 -37.18
N SER A 745 -59.67 -14.58 -36.32
CA SER A 745 -60.06 -16.00 -36.56
C SER A 745 -59.05 -17.10 -36.98
N HIS A 746 -59.17 -18.23 -36.24
CA HIS A 746 -58.81 -19.65 -36.52
C HIS A 746 -59.53 -20.19 -37.79
N PRO A 747 -59.16 -21.34 -38.45
CA PRO A 747 -59.00 -22.67 -37.79
C PRO A 747 -58.10 -23.80 -38.42
N ASP A 748 -57.77 -24.78 -37.54
CA ASP A 748 -57.80 -26.27 -37.63
C ASP A 748 -57.24 -27.14 -38.79
N LEU A 749 -57.18 -28.46 -38.48
CA LEU A 749 -56.99 -29.68 -39.31
C LEU A 749 -55.51 -30.05 -39.63
N GLN A 750 -55.05 -31.32 -39.69
CA GLN A 750 -55.61 -32.69 -39.49
C GLN A 750 -54.40 -33.69 -39.43
N THR A 751 -54.37 -34.94 -38.88
CA THR A 751 -55.14 -35.73 -37.89
C THR A 751 -54.38 -37.07 -37.58
N ASN A 752 -54.89 -37.88 -36.63
CA ASN A 752 -54.67 -39.33 -36.40
C ASN A 752 -53.49 -39.78 -35.49
N GLY A 753 -53.68 -40.68 -34.50
CA GLY A 753 -54.96 -41.16 -33.92
C GLY A 753 -54.88 -42.48 -33.12
N VAL A 754 -56.02 -42.87 -32.52
CA VAL A 754 -56.41 -44.22 -32.01
C VAL A 754 -55.65 -44.72 -30.75
N ALA A 755 -56.25 -45.24 -29.66
CA ALA A 755 -57.61 -45.28 -29.04
C ALA A 755 -57.41 -45.75 -27.54
N HIS A 756 -58.35 -46.05 -26.63
CA HIS A 756 -59.78 -46.46 -26.61
C HIS A 756 -60.51 -45.96 -25.33
N GLN A 757 -61.85 -45.96 -25.38
CA GLN A 757 -62.91 -46.24 -24.36
C GLN A 757 -62.62 -46.02 -22.84
N GLU A 758 -63.36 -45.19 -22.09
CA GLU A 758 -64.81 -45.25 -21.69
C GLU A 758 -65.10 -46.39 -20.66
N VAL A 759 -65.94 -46.27 -19.60
CA VAL A 759 -67.27 -45.63 -19.40
C VAL A 759 -67.44 -45.13 -17.93
N SER A 760 -68.53 -44.40 -17.60
CA SER A 760 -69.00 -43.96 -16.27
C SER A 760 -70.57 -43.89 -16.28
N PRO A 761 -71.37 -43.71 -15.19
CA PRO A 761 -71.06 -43.28 -13.80
C PRO A 761 -71.93 -43.99 -12.68
N GLN A 762 -72.30 -43.24 -11.62
CA GLN A 762 -73.44 -43.38 -10.67
C GLN A 762 -73.38 -44.25 -9.38
N GLU A 763 -73.30 -43.54 -8.24
CA GLU A 763 -74.19 -43.51 -7.04
C GLU A 763 -74.82 -44.75 -6.35
N TRP A 764 -75.10 -44.56 -5.05
CA TRP A 764 -76.15 -45.11 -4.15
C TRP A 764 -75.73 -45.93 -2.90
N ASP A 765 -76.27 -45.44 -1.78
CA ASP A 765 -76.58 -46.02 -0.45
C ASP A 765 -75.54 -46.36 0.65
N GLU A 766 -76.00 -46.09 1.88
CA GLU A 766 -75.34 -46.19 3.18
C GLU A 766 -75.64 -47.53 3.88
N ALA A 767 -74.83 -47.91 4.89
CA ALA A 767 -75.35 -48.66 6.05
C ALA A 767 -74.49 -48.57 7.33
N TYR A 768 -75.18 -48.65 8.47
CA TYR A 768 -74.72 -49.00 9.83
C TYR A 768 -73.86 -48.03 10.68
N TYR A 769 -74.55 -47.48 11.69
CA TYR A 769 -74.03 -46.90 12.93
C TYR A 769 -73.44 -47.96 13.91
N SER A 770 -72.72 -47.43 14.92
CA SER A 770 -72.58 -47.96 16.29
C SER A 770 -71.58 -49.09 16.59
N THR A 771 -70.44 -48.70 17.16
CA THR A 771 -70.15 -49.02 18.58
C THR A 771 -69.23 -47.94 19.17
N ALA A 772 -69.22 -47.75 20.50
CA ALA A 772 -68.69 -46.52 21.13
C ALA A 772 -67.92 -46.74 22.44
N GLN A 773 -67.27 -45.65 22.91
CA GLN A 773 -66.41 -45.45 24.10
C GLN A 773 -64.91 -45.71 23.90
N SER A 774 -64.00 -44.89 24.47
CA SER A 774 -64.18 -43.56 25.10
C SER A 774 -62.87 -42.76 25.27
N ALA A 775 -63.03 -41.43 25.27
CA ALA A 775 -62.09 -40.39 25.76
C ALA A 775 -60.74 -40.17 25.02
N PRO A 776 -60.11 -38.97 25.13
CA PRO A 776 -60.59 -37.70 25.68
C PRO A 776 -60.74 -36.59 24.61
N HIS A 777 -61.18 -35.39 25.03
CA HIS A 777 -61.43 -34.24 24.15
C HIS A 777 -60.16 -33.53 23.65
N HIS A 778 -60.18 -33.07 22.40
CA HIS A 778 -59.42 -31.89 21.97
C HIS A 778 -60.37 -30.71 21.75
N ALA A 779 -60.02 -29.55 22.29
CA ALA A 779 -60.73 -28.29 22.04
C ALA A 779 -60.36 -27.69 20.68
N PRO A 780 -61.21 -26.84 20.06
CA PRO A 780 -60.80 -26.05 18.90
C PRO A 780 -59.59 -25.15 19.25
N PRO A 781 -58.73 -24.81 18.26
CA PRO A 781 -57.56 -23.99 18.50
C PRO A 781 -57.97 -22.61 19.04
N PRO A 782 -57.21 -22.04 20.01
CA PRO A 782 -57.53 -20.73 20.57
C PRO A 782 -57.39 -19.63 19.50
N PRO A 783 -58.20 -18.56 19.57
CA PRO A 783 -57.99 -17.40 18.72
C PRO A 783 -56.62 -16.77 19.02
N PRO A 784 -55.99 -16.09 18.04
CA PRO A 784 -54.69 -15.45 18.25
C PRO A 784 -54.78 -14.46 19.44
N PRO A 785 -53.72 -14.38 20.28
CA PRO A 785 -53.77 -13.58 21.50
C PRO A 785 -54.01 -12.11 21.16
N ARG A 786 -55.12 -11.57 21.68
CA ARG A 786 -55.41 -10.13 21.60
C ARG A 786 -54.22 -9.36 22.21
N PRO A 787 -53.68 -8.34 21.54
CA PRO A 787 -52.55 -7.57 22.06
C PRO A 787 -52.82 -7.11 23.50
N GLN A 788 -51.89 -7.40 24.41
CA GLN A 788 -52.01 -6.96 25.80
C GLN A 788 -51.98 -5.43 25.85
N LYS A 789 -52.78 -4.84 26.74
CA LYS A 789 -52.62 -3.44 27.13
C LYS A 789 -51.28 -3.30 27.84
N VAL A 790 -50.25 -2.85 27.12
CA VAL A 790 -49.00 -2.39 27.71
C VAL A 790 -49.31 -1.12 28.52
N GLY A 791 -48.99 -1.13 29.81
CA GLY A 791 -48.99 0.09 30.62
C GLY A 791 -47.85 0.99 30.17
N PHE A 792 -48.10 2.30 30.07
CA PHE A 792 -47.07 3.27 29.74
C PHE A 792 -46.16 3.53 30.94
N GLU A 793 -45.06 2.78 31.03
CA GLU A 793 -43.89 3.09 31.86
C GLU A 793 -42.64 2.47 31.19
N ASP A 794 -41.74 3.34 30.72
CA ASP A 794 -40.37 3.14 30.22
C ASP A 794 -40.02 1.84 29.45
N ARG A 795 -40.36 1.81 28.15
CA ARG A 795 -39.76 0.88 27.15
C ARG A 795 -39.50 1.51 25.77
N ASP A 796 -38.88 2.69 25.73
CA ASP A 796 -38.15 3.15 24.54
C ASP A 796 -36.68 2.72 24.63
N GLY A 797 -36.13 2.01 23.64
CA GLY A 797 -34.73 1.58 23.75
C GLY A 797 -34.15 0.53 22.78
N TYR A 798 -34.76 0.21 21.64
CA TYR A 798 -34.10 -0.62 20.60
C TYR A 798 -34.21 0.00 19.21
N ASP A 799 -33.15 -0.20 18.41
CA ASP A 799 -32.88 0.30 17.05
C ASP A 799 -33.14 1.78 16.73
N SER A 800 -32.11 2.59 17.04
CA SER A 800 -31.69 3.75 16.21
C SER A 800 -30.36 4.40 16.67
N HIS A 801 -29.71 3.88 17.72
CA HIS A 801 -28.46 4.43 18.27
C HIS A 801 -27.28 3.43 18.31
N ARG A 802 -26.90 2.87 17.14
CA ARG A 802 -25.50 2.45 16.92
C ARG A 802 -24.62 3.69 16.67
N ASN A 803 -24.43 4.45 17.75
CA ASN A 803 -23.61 5.67 17.80
C ASN A 803 -22.10 5.34 17.63
N LYS A 804 -21.25 6.37 17.48
CA LYS A 804 -19.83 6.30 17.04
C LYS A 804 -18.84 5.63 18.04
N ASP A 805 -19.31 4.74 18.91
CA ASP A 805 -18.57 4.18 20.05
C ASP A 805 -17.98 2.78 19.80
N SER A 806 -17.64 2.42 18.56
CA SER A 806 -17.07 1.09 18.21
C SER A 806 -15.61 0.87 18.66
N TYR A 807 -15.16 1.62 19.67
CA TYR A 807 -13.92 1.41 20.43
C TYR A 807 -14.19 1.35 21.95
N LYS A 808 -15.42 0.95 22.32
CA LYS A 808 -15.98 0.88 23.67
C LYS A 808 -15.03 0.32 24.75
N ASN A 809 -15.22 0.85 25.96
CA ASN A 809 -14.99 0.07 27.18
C ASN A 809 -15.81 -1.22 27.09
N LEU A 810 -15.13 -2.36 26.90
CA LEU A 810 -15.77 -3.67 26.94
C LEU A 810 -16.44 -3.88 28.30
N PRO A 811 -17.64 -4.47 28.39
CA PRO A 811 -18.30 -4.70 29.67
C PRO A 811 -17.47 -5.68 30.53
N LEU A 812 -17.41 -5.45 31.83
CA LEU A 812 -16.94 -6.47 32.77
C LEU A 812 -18.09 -7.46 32.99
N ALA A 813 -18.01 -8.62 32.34
CA ALA A 813 -19.14 -9.57 32.28
C ALA A 813 -19.41 -10.30 33.60
N LEU A 814 -18.39 -10.51 34.44
CA LEU A 814 -18.52 -11.17 35.74
C LEU A 814 -18.90 -10.18 36.83
N THR A 815 -19.94 -10.50 37.60
CA THR A 815 -20.28 -9.84 38.87
C THR A 815 -19.59 -10.55 40.05
N PRO A 816 -19.55 -9.96 41.27
CA PRO A 816 -19.03 -10.66 42.45
C PRO A 816 -19.77 -11.97 42.75
N THR A 817 -21.08 -12.00 42.54
CA THR A 817 -21.93 -13.20 42.63
C THR A 817 -21.56 -14.29 41.62
N ASP A 818 -20.91 -13.95 40.50
CA ASP A 818 -20.43 -14.94 39.52
C ASP A 818 -19.06 -15.53 39.86
N CYS A 819 -18.29 -14.89 40.72
CA CYS A 819 -16.98 -15.37 41.16
C CYS A 819 -17.01 -16.00 42.56
N GLN A 820 -17.92 -15.56 43.43
CA GLN A 820 -17.97 -15.99 44.83
C GLN A 820 -18.00 -17.51 44.99
N GLY A 821 -17.06 -18.06 45.75
CA GLY A 821 -16.96 -19.50 46.01
C GLY A 821 -16.34 -20.34 44.87
N ARG A 822 -16.05 -19.74 43.70
CA ARG A 822 -15.57 -20.47 42.51
C ARG A 822 -14.04 -20.59 42.48
N THR A 823 -13.55 -21.62 41.77
CA THR A 823 -12.12 -21.92 41.57
C THR A 823 -11.73 -21.83 40.10
N TYR A 824 -10.71 -21.01 39.79
CA TYR A 824 -10.25 -20.76 38.42
C TYR A 824 -8.77 -21.09 38.20
N ILE A 825 -8.41 -21.46 36.97
CA ILE A 825 -7.01 -21.58 36.51
C ILE A 825 -6.80 -20.60 35.35
N VAL A 826 -5.69 -19.84 35.37
CA VAL A 826 -5.31 -18.94 34.26
C VAL A 826 -3.85 -19.20 33.90
N THR A 827 -3.59 -19.63 32.66
CA THR A 827 -2.21 -19.85 32.18
C THR A 827 -1.62 -18.56 31.60
N GLY A 828 -0.32 -18.32 31.80
CA GLY A 828 0.34 -17.08 31.40
C GLY A 828 0.00 -15.87 32.28
N ALA A 829 -0.46 -16.12 33.52
CA ALA A 829 -1.01 -15.11 34.43
C ALA A 829 -0.01 -14.07 34.97
N ASN A 830 1.30 -14.20 34.70
CA ASN A 830 2.31 -13.32 35.29
C ASN A 830 2.49 -11.96 34.58
N SER A 831 1.81 -11.70 33.45
CA SER A 831 1.83 -10.39 32.77
C SER A 831 0.73 -10.25 31.72
N GLY A 832 0.33 -9.01 31.41
CA GLY A 832 -0.59 -8.72 30.31
C GLY A 832 -2.02 -9.20 30.59
N ILE A 833 -2.68 -9.76 29.57
CA ILE A 833 -4.12 -10.06 29.62
C ILE A 833 -4.46 -11.06 30.74
N GLY A 834 -3.67 -12.13 30.89
CA GLY A 834 -3.84 -13.12 31.96
C GLY A 834 -3.62 -12.55 33.38
N TYR A 835 -2.76 -11.54 33.53
CA TYR A 835 -2.53 -10.87 34.82
C TYR A 835 -3.78 -10.07 35.25
N GLU A 836 -4.31 -9.24 34.35
CA GLU A 836 -5.52 -8.47 34.64
C GLU A 836 -6.74 -9.39 34.80
N CYS A 837 -6.81 -10.51 34.05
CA CYS A 837 -7.83 -11.54 34.23
C CYS A 837 -7.85 -12.11 35.66
N VAL A 838 -6.69 -12.51 36.20
CA VAL A 838 -6.58 -13.00 37.60
C VAL A 838 -6.93 -11.90 38.60
N LYS A 839 -6.50 -10.66 38.34
CA LYS A 839 -6.77 -9.48 39.17
C LYS A 839 -8.26 -9.11 39.22
N HIS A 840 -9.02 -9.29 38.13
CA HIS A 840 -10.48 -9.21 38.18
C HIS A 840 -11.10 -10.37 38.97
N LEU A 841 -10.70 -11.62 38.72
CA LEU A 841 -11.23 -12.78 39.46
C LEU A 841 -10.99 -12.67 40.98
N ALA A 842 -9.85 -12.12 41.39
CA ALA A 842 -9.54 -11.78 42.78
C ALA A 842 -10.45 -10.67 43.34
N ARG A 843 -10.59 -9.54 42.63
CA ARG A 843 -11.48 -8.42 43.03
C ARG A 843 -12.94 -8.80 43.14
N LEU A 844 -13.38 -9.77 42.35
CA LEU A 844 -14.76 -10.29 42.34
C LEU A 844 -14.98 -11.41 43.38
N GLY A 845 -13.99 -11.75 44.21
CA GLY A 845 -14.17 -12.66 45.34
C GLY A 845 -14.14 -14.15 45.01
N SER A 846 -13.36 -14.54 43.99
CA SER A 846 -13.06 -15.95 43.73
C SER A 846 -12.45 -16.62 44.97
N SER A 847 -12.85 -17.88 45.24
CA SER A 847 -12.34 -18.64 46.40
C SER A 847 -10.90 -19.11 46.19
N ARG A 848 -10.52 -19.39 44.94
CA ARG A 848 -9.15 -19.75 44.57
C ARG A 848 -8.86 -19.40 43.11
N VAL A 849 -7.70 -18.82 42.82
CA VAL A 849 -7.22 -18.61 41.45
C VAL A 849 -5.78 -19.10 41.32
N ILE A 850 -5.57 -20.03 40.39
CA ILE A 850 -4.26 -20.62 40.09
C ILE A 850 -3.60 -19.83 38.95
N LEU A 851 -2.48 -19.17 39.26
CA LEU A 851 -1.60 -18.53 38.31
C LEU A 851 -0.65 -19.58 37.71
N GLY A 852 -1.00 -20.11 36.53
CA GLY A 852 -0.14 -21.01 35.76
C GLY A 852 0.97 -20.23 35.05
N VAL A 853 2.24 -20.46 35.42
CA VAL A 853 3.39 -19.65 34.95
C VAL A 853 4.61 -20.50 34.60
N ARG A 854 5.42 -20.10 33.59
CA ARG A 854 6.70 -20.77 33.26
C ARG A 854 7.79 -20.56 34.31
N SER A 855 7.74 -19.44 35.04
CA SER A 855 8.78 -19.05 36.00
C SER A 855 8.09 -18.69 37.29
N ARG A 856 8.28 -19.52 38.32
CA ARG A 856 7.62 -19.38 39.61
C ARG A 856 7.87 -18.01 40.22
N ASP A 857 9.13 -17.56 40.28
CA ASP A 857 9.51 -16.25 40.85
C ASP A 857 8.72 -15.08 40.25
N LYS A 858 8.53 -15.10 38.92
CA LYS A 858 7.75 -14.07 38.19
C LYS A 858 6.25 -14.18 38.47
N GLY A 859 5.76 -15.38 38.78
CA GLY A 859 4.41 -15.60 39.30
C GLY A 859 4.23 -15.13 40.73
N GLU A 860 5.19 -15.39 41.64
CA GLU A 860 5.10 -14.96 43.05
C GLU A 860 5.20 -13.43 43.17
N VAL A 861 6.02 -12.77 42.34
CA VAL A 861 6.02 -11.31 42.18
C VAL A 861 4.65 -10.82 41.69
N ALA A 862 4.10 -11.41 40.61
CA ALA A 862 2.80 -11.02 40.09
C ALA A 862 1.67 -11.24 41.11
N LYS A 863 1.66 -12.37 41.81
CA LYS A 863 0.74 -12.66 42.92
C LYS A 863 0.77 -11.54 43.95
N LYS A 864 1.96 -11.19 44.47
CA LYS A 864 2.11 -10.16 45.51
C LYS A 864 1.64 -8.78 45.05
N THR A 865 1.86 -8.45 43.77
CA THR A 865 1.33 -7.20 43.19
C THR A 865 -0.20 -7.23 43.13
N ILE A 866 -0.82 -8.34 42.67
CA ILE A 866 -2.29 -8.46 42.64
C ILE A 866 -2.89 -8.41 44.06
N GLU A 867 -2.32 -9.12 45.04
CA GLU A 867 -2.77 -9.04 46.44
C GLU A 867 -2.80 -7.58 46.94
N THR A 868 -1.73 -6.83 46.64
CA THR A 868 -1.60 -5.40 47.00
C THR A 868 -2.58 -4.51 46.22
N GLU A 869 -2.81 -4.77 44.94
CA GLU A 869 -3.71 -3.99 44.05
C GLU A 869 -5.21 -4.35 44.20
N THR A 870 -5.53 -5.38 44.97
CA THR A 870 -6.91 -5.89 45.12
C THR A 870 -7.40 -5.98 46.56
N GLY A 871 -6.49 -6.08 47.55
CA GLY A 871 -6.84 -6.32 48.94
C GLY A 871 -7.40 -7.73 49.21
N CYS A 872 -7.21 -8.68 48.29
CA CYS A 872 -7.68 -10.05 48.45
C CYS A 872 -6.83 -10.81 49.50
N ASP A 873 -7.44 -11.80 50.15
CA ASP A 873 -6.72 -12.66 51.09
C ASP A 873 -5.61 -13.47 50.38
N THR A 874 -4.47 -13.64 51.05
CA THR A 874 -3.26 -14.22 50.45
C THR A 874 -3.34 -15.73 50.18
N SER A 875 -4.39 -16.40 50.69
CA SER A 875 -4.71 -17.81 50.40
C SER A 875 -5.44 -18.02 49.07
N ILE A 876 -6.07 -16.97 48.51
CA ILE A 876 -6.87 -17.05 47.28
C ILE A 876 -5.98 -17.30 46.06
N LEU A 877 -4.85 -16.59 45.96
CA LEU A 877 -3.94 -16.70 44.82
C LEU A 877 -2.88 -17.77 45.07
N GLN A 878 -2.65 -18.66 44.10
CA GLN A 878 -1.59 -19.66 44.16
C GLN A 878 -0.79 -19.69 42.86
N VAL A 879 0.54 -19.76 42.96
CA VAL A 879 1.44 -19.79 41.80
C VAL A 879 1.86 -21.23 41.54
N TRP A 880 1.51 -21.74 40.37
CA TRP A 880 1.81 -23.10 39.95
C TRP A 880 2.63 -23.08 38.66
N GLU A 881 3.65 -23.93 38.58
CA GLU A 881 4.56 -23.96 37.44
C GLU A 881 3.98 -24.75 36.27
N ILE A 882 4.07 -24.19 35.06
CA ILE A 882 3.75 -24.84 33.80
C ILE A 882 4.49 -24.17 32.63
N ASP A 883 5.32 -24.93 31.90
CA ASP A 883 5.80 -24.54 30.57
C ASP A 883 5.05 -25.31 29.49
N LEU A 884 4.23 -24.63 28.68
CA LEU A 884 3.68 -25.16 27.43
C LEU A 884 4.76 -25.56 26.40
N GLY A 885 6.02 -25.28 26.68
CA GLY A 885 7.15 -25.80 25.96
C GLY A 885 7.63 -27.20 26.37
N SER A 886 6.95 -27.88 27.29
CA SER A 886 7.23 -29.27 27.67
C SER A 886 5.94 -30.06 27.93
N TYR A 887 5.81 -31.23 27.32
CA TYR A 887 4.66 -32.12 27.53
C TYR A 887 4.66 -32.75 28.93
N GLU A 888 5.84 -33.01 29.51
CA GLU A 888 5.98 -33.47 30.90
C GLU A 888 5.48 -32.41 31.89
N SER A 889 5.86 -31.14 31.70
CA SER A 889 5.39 -30.02 32.54
C SER A 889 3.86 -29.87 32.47
N VAL A 890 3.28 -29.99 31.27
CA VAL A 890 1.82 -29.98 31.08
C VAL A 890 1.14 -31.16 31.78
N ALA A 891 1.67 -32.39 31.62
CA ALA A 891 1.10 -33.58 32.24
C ALA A 891 1.19 -33.54 33.78
N ALA A 892 2.32 -33.07 34.33
CA ALA A 892 2.49 -32.87 35.77
C ALA A 892 1.52 -31.82 36.33
N PHE A 893 1.34 -30.70 35.63
CA PHE A 893 0.37 -29.67 36.03
C PHE A 893 -1.07 -30.21 36.04
N ALA A 894 -1.48 -30.90 34.97
CA ALA A 894 -2.84 -31.44 34.87
C ALA A 894 -3.11 -32.52 35.92
N LYS A 895 -2.16 -33.43 36.16
CA LYS A 895 -2.22 -34.40 37.26
C LYS A 895 -2.38 -33.70 38.61
N LYS A 896 -1.52 -32.73 38.90
CA LYS A 896 -1.57 -31.94 40.15
C LYS A 896 -2.93 -31.25 40.33
N ALA A 897 -3.48 -30.68 39.26
CA ALA A 897 -4.81 -30.06 39.31
C ALA A 897 -5.91 -31.09 39.63
N GLY A 898 -5.82 -32.29 39.07
CA GLY A 898 -6.74 -33.39 39.36
C GLY A 898 -6.65 -33.97 40.79
N GLU A 899 -5.49 -33.82 41.45
CA GLU A 899 -5.21 -34.31 42.81
C GLU A 899 -5.50 -33.25 43.89
N GLU A 900 -5.12 -31.97 43.68
CA GLU A 900 -5.24 -30.89 44.68
C GLU A 900 -6.50 -30.01 44.53
N LEU A 901 -7.16 -29.98 43.37
CA LEU A 901 -8.35 -29.15 43.15
C LEU A 901 -9.63 -29.98 43.15
N HIS A 902 -10.33 -29.94 44.28
CA HIS A 902 -11.60 -30.66 44.47
C HIS A 902 -12.74 -30.15 43.54
N ARG A 903 -12.66 -28.90 43.08
CA ARG A 903 -13.61 -28.22 42.19
C ARG A 903 -12.85 -27.31 41.23
N ILE A 904 -13.26 -27.26 39.96
CA ILE A 904 -12.79 -26.30 38.97
C ILE A 904 -14.01 -25.74 38.22
N ASP A 905 -14.19 -24.42 38.28
CA ASP A 905 -15.29 -23.69 37.64
C ASP A 905 -14.89 -23.10 36.28
N GLY A 906 -13.60 -22.82 36.06
CA GLY A 906 -13.12 -22.42 34.75
C GLY A 906 -11.61 -22.46 34.57
N ILE A 907 -11.18 -22.61 33.31
CA ILE A 907 -9.78 -22.61 32.89
C ILE A 907 -9.64 -21.65 31.72
N VAL A 908 -8.67 -20.74 31.80
CA VAL A 908 -8.34 -19.79 30.74
C VAL A 908 -6.95 -20.09 30.19
N GLU A 909 -6.91 -20.65 28.99
CA GLU A 909 -5.69 -20.99 28.26
C GLU A 909 -5.14 -19.79 27.49
N ASN A 910 -4.70 -18.79 28.25
CA ASN A 910 -4.12 -17.53 27.79
C ASN A 910 -2.60 -17.62 27.51
N ALA A 911 -1.90 -18.63 28.02
CA ALA A 911 -0.49 -18.83 27.70
C ALA A 911 -0.27 -19.07 26.20
N GLY A 912 0.69 -18.34 25.63
CA GLY A 912 1.08 -18.46 24.23
C GLY A 912 2.43 -17.80 23.97
N THR A 913 2.96 -17.99 22.77
CA THR A 913 4.22 -17.37 22.32
C THR A 913 4.08 -16.82 20.91
N ALA A 914 4.85 -15.77 20.61
CA ALA A 914 5.08 -15.27 19.26
C ALA A 914 6.61 -15.21 19.06
N GLU A 915 7.17 -16.36 18.75
CA GLU A 915 8.61 -16.55 18.58
C GLU A 915 9.02 -16.21 17.13
N GLY A 916 9.93 -15.25 16.96
CA GLY A 916 10.37 -14.77 15.65
C GLY A 916 11.58 -15.51 15.08
N SER A 917 12.12 -16.47 15.85
CA SER A 917 13.26 -17.31 15.48
C SER A 917 12.85 -18.78 15.39
N TRP A 918 13.57 -19.59 14.60
CA TRP A 918 13.28 -21.03 14.54
C TRP A 918 13.82 -21.74 15.80
N VAL A 919 12.95 -21.89 16.80
CA VAL A 919 13.19 -22.67 18.01
C VAL A 919 12.42 -23.99 17.89
N VAL A 920 13.05 -25.11 18.27
CA VAL A 920 12.40 -26.42 18.34
C VAL A 920 12.08 -26.73 19.81
N LYS A 921 10.85 -27.19 20.07
CA LYS A 921 10.41 -27.74 21.36
C LYS A 921 9.59 -28.99 21.12
N GLU A 922 9.87 -30.06 21.88
CA GLU A 922 9.18 -31.36 21.76
C GLU A 922 9.08 -31.88 20.30
N GLY A 923 10.20 -31.80 19.56
CA GLY A 923 10.32 -32.26 18.17
C GLY A 923 9.57 -31.43 17.12
N ASN A 924 8.97 -30.29 17.50
CA ASN A 924 8.20 -29.42 16.61
C ASN A 924 8.64 -27.94 16.76
N GLU A 925 8.20 -27.06 15.85
CA GLU A 925 8.47 -25.63 15.94
C GLU A 925 7.75 -24.99 17.15
N ALA A 926 8.40 -24.06 17.84
CA ALA A 926 7.98 -23.59 19.16
C ALA A 926 6.63 -22.86 19.20
N ASN A 927 6.23 -22.12 18.16
CA ASN A 927 4.88 -21.56 18.07
C ASN A 927 3.83 -22.69 17.93
N MET A 928 4.10 -23.74 17.16
CA MET A 928 3.20 -24.90 17.07
C MET A 928 3.10 -25.68 18.39
N THR A 929 4.24 -25.97 19.04
CA THR A 929 4.27 -26.68 20.33
C THR A 929 3.51 -25.92 21.42
N VAL A 930 3.80 -24.62 21.57
CA VAL A 930 3.21 -23.81 22.65
C VAL A 930 1.75 -23.43 22.37
N ASN A 931 1.40 -23.01 21.13
CA ASN A 931 0.08 -22.45 20.83
C ASN A 931 -0.94 -23.48 20.30
N ILE A 932 -0.53 -24.74 20.04
CA ILE A 932 -1.42 -25.81 19.55
C ILE A 932 -1.26 -27.07 20.40
N PHE A 933 -0.11 -27.74 20.35
CA PHE A 933 0.02 -29.10 20.89
C PHE A 933 -0.12 -29.14 22.41
N SER A 934 0.59 -28.28 23.13
CA SER A 934 0.51 -28.20 24.58
C SER A 934 -0.82 -27.61 25.08
N THR A 935 -1.42 -26.66 24.34
CA THR A 935 -2.78 -26.17 24.60
C THR A 935 -3.78 -27.33 24.53
N PHE A 936 -3.82 -28.06 23.41
CA PHE A 936 -4.73 -29.20 23.29
C PHE A 936 -4.40 -30.37 24.23
N LEU A 937 -3.15 -30.52 24.66
CA LEU A 937 -2.80 -31.47 25.71
C LEU A 937 -3.39 -31.08 27.08
N ILE A 938 -3.42 -29.79 27.44
CA ILE A 938 -4.14 -29.31 28.64
C ILE A 938 -5.64 -29.55 28.48
N VAL A 939 -6.24 -29.12 27.36
CA VAL A 939 -7.66 -29.37 27.05
C VAL A 939 -8.03 -30.84 27.27
N LEU A 940 -7.26 -31.76 26.70
CA LEU A 940 -7.49 -33.21 26.78
C LEU A 940 -7.34 -33.77 28.20
N LEU A 941 -6.32 -33.33 28.95
CA LEU A 941 -6.05 -33.82 30.30
C LEU A 941 -6.95 -33.18 31.37
N MET A 942 -7.38 -31.93 31.18
CA MET A 942 -8.23 -31.20 32.13
C MET A 942 -9.73 -31.47 31.94
N LEU A 943 -10.18 -31.81 30.72
CA LEU A 943 -11.59 -32.08 30.43
C LEU A 943 -12.22 -33.14 31.36
N PRO A 944 -11.58 -34.27 31.72
CA PRO A 944 -12.11 -35.21 32.72
C PRO A 944 -12.33 -34.59 34.11
N HIS A 945 -11.45 -33.68 34.54
CA HIS A 945 -11.54 -32.99 35.84
C HIS A 945 -12.63 -31.90 35.84
N LEU A 946 -12.80 -31.21 34.72
CA LEU A 946 -13.94 -30.32 34.49
C LEU A 946 -15.27 -31.10 34.46
N HIS A 947 -15.34 -32.20 33.72
CA HIS A 947 -16.52 -33.08 33.67
C HIS A 947 -16.89 -33.64 35.05
N LYS A 948 -15.90 -34.05 35.85
CA LYS A 948 -16.09 -34.43 37.26
C LYS A 948 -16.68 -33.27 38.07
N SER A 949 -16.13 -32.07 37.93
CA SER A 949 -16.62 -30.87 38.63
C SER A 949 -18.07 -30.53 38.27
N ALA A 950 -18.42 -30.58 36.97
CA ALA A 950 -19.78 -30.38 36.48
C ALA A 950 -20.78 -31.32 37.18
N ARG A 951 -20.47 -32.64 37.17
CA ARG A 951 -21.31 -33.67 37.81
C ARG A 951 -21.35 -33.57 39.32
N GLN A 952 -20.25 -33.24 39.98
CA GLN A 952 -20.13 -33.28 41.44
C GLN A 952 -20.75 -32.06 42.13
N PHE A 953 -20.77 -30.89 41.47
CA PHE A 953 -21.28 -29.64 42.05
C PHE A 953 -22.51 -29.05 41.34
N GLY A 954 -23.00 -29.69 40.27
CA GLY A 954 -24.15 -29.17 39.49
C GLY A 954 -23.83 -27.87 38.76
N ILE A 955 -22.57 -27.66 38.37
CA ILE A 955 -22.06 -26.45 37.72
C ILE A 955 -21.83 -26.67 36.22
N VAL A 956 -21.59 -25.57 35.49
CA VAL A 956 -21.23 -25.59 34.07
C VAL A 956 -19.81 -25.01 33.89
N PRO A 957 -18.75 -25.83 33.96
CA PRO A 957 -17.38 -25.33 33.88
C PRO A 957 -17.04 -24.75 32.51
N GLN A 958 -16.25 -23.68 32.50
CA GLN A 958 -15.90 -22.92 31.30
C GLN A 958 -14.44 -23.14 30.90
N LEU A 959 -14.18 -23.68 29.71
CA LEU A 959 -12.83 -23.87 29.15
C LEU A 959 -12.60 -22.87 28.01
N VAL A 960 -11.83 -21.82 28.29
CA VAL A 960 -11.62 -20.66 27.41
C VAL A 960 -10.26 -20.75 26.74
N ILE A 961 -10.24 -20.92 25.41
CA ILE A 961 -9.03 -21.03 24.59
C ILE A 961 -8.81 -19.70 23.87
N ILE A 962 -7.60 -19.15 23.90
CA ILE A 962 -7.31 -17.82 23.35
C ILE A 962 -6.83 -17.91 21.90
N GLY A 963 -7.71 -17.51 20.98
CA GLY A 963 -7.46 -17.39 19.55
C GLY A 963 -6.78 -16.07 19.18
N SER A 964 -6.89 -15.68 17.91
CA SER A 964 -6.48 -14.36 17.43
C SER A 964 -7.12 -14.06 16.08
N GLY A 965 -7.55 -12.81 15.85
CA GLY A 965 -7.94 -12.35 14.52
C GLY A 965 -6.80 -12.43 13.47
N LEU A 966 -5.54 -12.52 13.90
CA LEU A 966 -4.40 -12.75 12.99
C LEU A 966 -4.41 -14.15 12.34
N ALA A 967 -5.20 -15.10 12.86
CA ALA A 967 -5.41 -16.40 12.22
C ALA A 967 -5.88 -16.26 10.76
N PHE A 968 -6.80 -15.31 10.51
CA PHE A 968 -7.38 -15.07 9.18
C PHE A 968 -6.39 -14.46 8.17
N GLN A 969 -5.20 -14.02 8.63
CA GLN A 969 -4.13 -13.49 7.77
C GLN A 969 -3.14 -14.59 7.29
N ALA A 970 -3.26 -15.83 7.77
CA ALA A 970 -2.31 -16.91 7.44
C ALA A 970 -2.47 -17.53 6.03
N LYS A 971 -3.45 -17.06 5.23
CA LYS A 971 -3.75 -17.56 3.88
C LYS A 971 -2.53 -17.72 2.96
N PRO A 972 -1.58 -16.76 2.85
CA PRO A 972 -0.42 -16.86 1.95
C PRO A 972 0.58 -17.98 2.30
N ILE A 973 0.37 -18.70 3.40
CA ILE A 973 1.17 -19.85 3.86
C ILE A 973 0.33 -21.12 3.91
N TRP A 974 -0.97 -21.02 4.21
CA TRP A 974 -1.92 -22.12 4.02
C TRP A 974 -1.84 -22.69 2.59
N GLU A 975 -1.76 -21.81 1.58
CA GLU A 975 -1.59 -22.16 0.16
C GLU A 975 -0.23 -22.81 -0.20
N LYS A 976 0.70 -22.94 0.76
CA LYS A 976 2.07 -23.48 0.58
C LYS A 976 2.38 -24.69 1.46
N LEU A 977 1.42 -25.10 2.28
CA LEU A 977 1.48 -26.29 3.12
C LEU A 977 1.03 -27.52 2.33
N ASP A 978 1.70 -28.65 2.57
CA ASP A 978 1.14 -29.96 2.24
C ASP A 978 -0.03 -30.23 3.21
N ILE A 979 -1.25 -30.01 2.73
CA ILE A 979 -2.48 -30.24 3.50
C ILE A 979 -2.63 -31.74 3.86
N GLY A 980 -2.03 -32.65 3.10
CA GLY A 980 -1.99 -34.08 3.42
C GLY A 980 -1.07 -34.44 4.60
N ASN A 981 -0.09 -33.59 4.92
CA ASN A 981 0.90 -33.85 5.97
C ASN A 981 1.37 -32.56 6.70
N ILE A 982 0.43 -31.71 7.11
CA ILE A 982 0.68 -30.36 7.68
C ILE A 982 1.81 -30.34 8.71
N PHE A 983 1.80 -31.28 9.67
CA PHE A 983 2.79 -31.33 10.76
C PHE A 983 4.09 -32.08 10.41
N GLY A 984 4.11 -32.89 9.35
CA GLY A 984 5.35 -33.42 8.78
C GLY A 984 6.06 -32.34 7.96
N ASP A 985 5.31 -31.61 7.14
CA ASP A 985 5.79 -30.47 6.35
C ASP A 985 6.37 -29.37 7.26
N LEU A 986 5.65 -28.98 8.32
CA LEU A 986 6.12 -27.98 9.30
C LEU A 986 7.34 -28.41 10.15
N ARG A 987 7.89 -29.62 9.97
CA ARG A 987 9.19 -30.02 10.54
C ARG A 987 10.36 -29.78 9.59
N ASP A 988 10.11 -29.49 8.31
CA ASP A 988 11.17 -29.09 7.38
C ASP A 988 11.68 -27.68 7.71
N ARG A 989 12.77 -27.66 8.46
CA ARG A 989 13.50 -26.43 8.83
C ARG A 989 14.02 -25.66 7.62
N GLN A 990 14.41 -26.33 6.53
CA GLN A 990 14.93 -25.64 5.33
C GLN A 990 13.78 -24.93 4.60
N LYS A 991 12.64 -25.60 4.43
CA LYS A 991 11.44 -25.00 3.82
C LYS A 991 10.84 -23.90 4.70
N TRP A 992 10.78 -24.05 6.02
CA TRP A 992 9.94 -23.19 6.87
C TRP A 992 10.67 -22.18 7.75
N ALA A 993 11.92 -22.40 8.17
CA ALA A 993 12.62 -21.43 9.03
C ALA A 993 12.75 -20.00 8.45
N PRO A 994 12.99 -19.81 7.13
CA PRO A 994 13.01 -18.47 6.53
C PRO A 994 11.62 -17.82 6.46
N LYS A 995 10.54 -18.63 6.48
CA LYS A 995 9.16 -18.18 6.23
C LYS A 995 8.39 -17.86 7.52
N LEU A 996 8.56 -18.67 8.56
CA LEU A 996 7.78 -18.55 9.81
C LEU A 996 8.21 -17.38 10.72
N SER A 997 9.38 -16.77 10.49
CA SER A 997 9.93 -15.66 11.30
C SER A 997 8.97 -14.49 11.53
N ASN A 998 8.11 -14.19 10.56
CA ASN A 998 7.08 -13.14 10.64
C ASN A 998 5.64 -13.69 10.65
N THR A 999 5.46 -15.02 10.59
CA THR A 999 4.16 -15.64 10.20
C THR A 999 3.77 -16.91 10.96
N GLY A 1000 4.69 -17.49 11.74
CA GLY A 1000 4.43 -18.68 12.57
C GLY A 1000 3.35 -18.44 13.62
N TYR A 1001 3.23 -17.22 14.16
CA TYR A 1001 2.14 -16.87 15.06
C TYR A 1001 0.75 -16.89 14.37
N PRO A 1002 0.49 -16.11 13.29
CA PRO A 1002 -0.71 -16.24 12.46
C PRO A 1002 -1.07 -17.69 12.11
N LEU A 1003 -0.10 -18.46 11.60
CA LEU A 1003 -0.33 -19.87 11.23
C LEU A 1003 -0.72 -20.71 12.45
N SER A 1004 -0.01 -20.58 13.57
CA SER A 1004 -0.30 -21.36 14.77
C SER A 1004 -1.72 -21.09 15.32
N LYS A 1005 -2.20 -19.85 15.19
CA LYS A 1005 -3.58 -19.49 15.58
C LYS A 1005 -4.64 -19.93 14.57
N LEU A 1006 -4.32 -20.03 13.28
CA LEU A 1006 -5.21 -20.68 12.30
C LEU A 1006 -5.36 -22.18 12.59
N LEU A 1007 -4.25 -22.89 12.80
CA LEU A 1007 -4.26 -24.33 13.10
C LEU A 1007 -4.92 -24.64 14.46
N LEU A 1008 -4.70 -23.81 15.49
CA LEU A 1008 -5.45 -23.86 16.76
C LEU A 1008 -6.96 -23.69 16.54
N THR A 1009 -7.38 -22.82 15.61
CA THR A 1009 -8.80 -22.57 15.31
C THR A 1009 -9.45 -23.77 14.60
N PHE A 1010 -8.78 -24.40 13.64
CA PHE A 1010 -9.28 -25.62 13.02
C PHE A 1010 -9.35 -26.80 14.00
N ALA A 1011 -8.32 -26.97 14.84
CA ALA A 1011 -8.32 -27.99 15.89
C ALA A 1011 -9.45 -27.76 16.92
N TYR A 1012 -9.75 -26.51 17.25
CA TYR A 1012 -10.85 -26.14 18.16
C TYR A 1012 -12.23 -26.54 17.62
N PHE A 1013 -12.58 -26.10 16.39
CA PHE A 1013 -13.90 -26.40 15.83
C PHE A 1013 -14.12 -27.91 15.69
N GLU A 1014 -13.12 -28.65 15.22
CA GLU A 1014 -13.21 -30.11 15.10
C GLU A 1014 -13.21 -30.83 16.46
N PHE A 1015 -12.54 -30.29 17.48
CA PHE A 1015 -12.58 -30.84 18.84
C PHE A 1015 -13.95 -30.61 19.51
N ALA A 1016 -14.48 -29.39 19.50
CA ALA A 1016 -15.80 -29.09 20.07
C ALA A 1016 -16.90 -29.93 19.38
N ARG A 1017 -16.86 -30.05 18.05
CA ARG A 1017 -17.78 -30.91 17.27
C ARG A 1017 -17.74 -32.39 17.68
N ARG A 1018 -16.59 -32.90 18.16
CA ARG A 1018 -16.43 -34.28 18.67
C ARG A 1018 -16.76 -34.42 20.16
N VAL A 1019 -16.84 -33.32 20.89
CA VAL A 1019 -16.99 -33.25 22.35
C VAL A 1019 -18.17 -32.32 22.70
N PRO A 1020 -19.39 -32.60 22.22
CA PRO A 1020 -20.53 -31.71 22.40
C PRO A 1020 -20.90 -31.54 23.87
N PHE A 1021 -21.41 -30.36 24.21
CA PHE A 1021 -21.80 -29.98 25.58
C PHE A 1021 -22.64 -31.05 26.29
N SER A 1022 -23.65 -31.61 25.62
CA SER A 1022 -24.55 -32.65 26.16
C SER A 1022 -23.85 -33.92 26.63
N ARG A 1023 -22.59 -34.16 26.21
CA ARG A 1023 -21.76 -35.29 26.66
C ARG A 1023 -20.94 -34.97 27.91
N THR A 1024 -20.54 -33.71 28.10
CA THR A 1024 -19.52 -33.31 29.09
C THR A 1024 -20.04 -32.35 30.17
N GLY A 1025 -21.07 -31.56 29.90
CA GLY A 1025 -21.49 -30.44 30.77
C GLY A 1025 -20.44 -29.32 30.85
N VAL A 1026 -19.49 -29.26 29.91
CA VAL A 1026 -18.39 -28.30 29.88
C VAL A 1026 -18.51 -27.43 28.64
N THR A 1027 -18.63 -26.12 28.81
CA THR A 1027 -18.53 -25.18 27.70
C THR A 1027 -17.07 -25.08 27.26
N ILE A 1028 -16.81 -25.16 25.96
CA ILE A 1028 -15.47 -24.99 25.38
C ILE A 1028 -15.58 -23.86 24.36
N THR A 1029 -14.86 -22.77 24.59
CA THR A 1029 -15.08 -21.46 23.94
C THR A 1029 -13.78 -20.89 23.38
N MET A 1030 -13.77 -20.45 22.13
CA MET A 1030 -12.65 -19.69 21.55
C MET A 1030 -12.87 -18.19 21.73
N VAL A 1031 -11.91 -17.48 22.33
CA VAL A 1031 -11.98 -16.02 22.52
C VAL A 1031 -10.86 -15.31 21.76
N ASN A 1032 -11.24 -14.30 20.97
CA ASN A 1032 -10.35 -13.32 20.37
C ASN A 1032 -10.36 -12.01 21.19
N PRO A 1033 -9.26 -11.65 21.89
CA PRO A 1033 -9.19 -10.40 22.64
C PRO A 1033 -9.04 -9.15 21.76
N GLY A 1034 -8.71 -9.32 20.47
CA GLY A 1034 -8.35 -8.25 19.56
C GLY A 1034 -6.93 -7.71 19.81
N ALA A 1035 -6.64 -6.53 19.24
CA ALA A 1035 -5.31 -5.91 19.33
C ALA A 1035 -5.06 -5.36 20.75
N CYS A 1036 -4.19 -6.02 21.52
CA CYS A 1036 -3.92 -5.69 22.93
C CYS A 1036 -2.44 -5.37 23.18
N LYS A 1037 -2.18 -4.27 23.91
CA LYS A 1037 -0.88 -3.85 24.44
C LYS A 1037 -0.37 -4.90 25.44
N THR A 1038 0.52 -5.79 25.00
CA THR A 1038 0.99 -6.95 25.77
C THR A 1038 2.46 -7.26 25.54
N ASN A 1039 3.06 -8.07 26.41
CA ASN A 1039 4.44 -8.55 26.29
C ASN A 1039 4.61 -9.72 25.30
N LEU A 1040 3.59 -10.07 24.50
CA LEU A 1040 3.66 -11.18 23.54
C LEU A 1040 4.74 -10.96 22.44
N PRO A 1041 4.93 -9.76 21.86
CA PRO A 1041 5.95 -9.50 20.83
C PRO A 1041 7.42 -9.53 21.32
N ARG A 1042 7.69 -9.91 22.58
CA ARG A 1042 9.02 -9.76 23.21
C ARG A 1042 10.14 -10.54 22.51
N HIS A 1043 9.80 -11.64 21.84
CA HIS A 1043 10.72 -12.53 21.09
C HIS A 1043 10.73 -12.26 19.58
N LEU A 1044 10.08 -11.17 19.12
CA LEU A 1044 10.20 -10.71 17.74
C LEU A 1044 11.41 -9.78 17.57
N ASN A 1045 11.96 -9.75 16.36
CA ASN A 1045 13.09 -8.89 15.99
C ASN A 1045 12.84 -7.42 16.36
N SER A 1046 13.87 -6.72 16.86
CA SER A 1046 13.75 -5.38 17.46
C SER A 1046 12.98 -4.37 16.60
N SER A 1047 13.18 -4.37 15.28
CA SER A 1047 12.49 -3.51 14.32
C SER A 1047 10.99 -3.82 14.23
N VAL A 1048 10.63 -5.10 14.15
CA VAL A 1048 9.24 -5.58 14.12
C VAL A 1048 8.55 -5.32 15.46
N ARG A 1049 9.26 -5.52 16.58
CA ARG A 1049 8.78 -5.19 17.93
C ARG A 1049 8.52 -3.70 18.10
N LEU A 1050 9.34 -2.83 17.50
CA LEU A 1050 9.13 -1.37 17.49
C LEU A 1050 7.92 -0.97 16.63
N GLN A 1051 7.78 -1.55 15.44
CA GLN A 1051 6.62 -1.32 14.56
C GLN A 1051 5.30 -1.76 15.21
N ILE A 1052 5.25 -3.00 15.72
CA ILE A 1052 4.08 -3.53 16.46
C ILE A 1052 3.83 -2.70 17.73
N GLY A 1053 4.89 -2.26 18.41
CA GLY A 1053 4.78 -1.36 19.57
C GLY A 1053 4.14 -0.01 19.23
N ALA A 1054 4.47 0.57 18.07
CA ALA A 1054 3.88 1.82 17.59
C ALA A 1054 2.42 1.66 17.10
N VAL A 1055 2.10 0.57 16.39
CA VAL A 1055 0.71 0.26 16.01
C VAL A 1055 -0.14 0.01 17.25
N LEU A 1056 0.34 -0.84 18.17
CA LEU A 1056 -0.36 -1.09 19.43
C LEU A 1056 -0.45 0.16 20.30
N SER A 1057 0.53 1.08 20.31
CA SER A 1057 0.43 2.31 21.12
C SER A 1057 -0.77 3.17 20.71
N LEU A 1058 -1.03 3.28 19.39
CA LEU A 1058 -2.10 4.07 18.78
C LEU A 1058 -3.48 3.41 18.86
N ILE A 1059 -3.61 2.14 18.47
CA ILE A 1059 -4.93 1.47 18.32
C ILE A 1059 -5.15 0.24 19.23
N GLY A 1060 -4.16 -0.13 20.06
CA GLY A 1060 -4.26 -1.29 20.92
C GLY A 1060 -5.04 -1.04 22.22
N ARG A 1061 -5.99 -1.94 22.54
CA ARG A 1061 -6.59 -2.07 23.88
C ARG A 1061 -5.50 -2.22 24.93
N ASN A 1062 -5.72 -1.72 26.15
CA ASN A 1062 -4.84 -2.05 27.27
C ASN A 1062 -5.07 -3.52 27.72
N ALA A 1063 -4.20 -4.05 28.57
CA ALA A 1063 -4.30 -5.43 29.04
C ALA A 1063 -5.59 -5.72 29.85
N GLU A 1064 -6.10 -4.71 30.56
CA GLU A 1064 -7.31 -4.79 31.40
C GLU A 1064 -8.56 -4.96 30.54
N MET A 1065 -8.77 -4.07 29.58
CA MET A 1065 -9.84 -4.15 28.57
C MET A 1065 -9.78 -5.46 27.80
N GLY A 1066 -8.58 -5.88 27.38
CA GLY A 1066 -8.38 -7.18 26.73
C GLY A 1066 -8.83 -8.35 27.61
N SER A 1067 -8.61 -8.28 28.92
CA SER A 1067 -8.98 -9.35 29.86
C SER A 1067 -10.49 -9.48 30.05
N ARG A 1068 -11.26 -8.42 29.81
CA ARG A 1068 -12.73 -8.48 29.84
C ARG A 1068 -13.31 -9.47 28.82
N THR A 1069 -12.60 -9.74 27.70
CA THR A 1069 -13.01 -10.81 26.76
C THR A 1069 -12.79 -12.23 27.31
N LEU A 1070 -11.70 -12.46 28.07
CA LEU A 1070 -11.43 -13.74 28.75
C LEU A 1070 -12.49 -13.99 29.83
N LEU A 1071 -12.81 -12.94 30.59
CA LEU A 1071 -13.84 -12.95 31.65
C LEU A 1071 -15.24 -13.16 31.06
N HIS A 1072 -15.54 -12.59 29.89
CA HIS A 1072 -16.77 -12.90 29.14
C HIS A 1072 -16.80 -14.37 28.66
N GLY A 1073 -15.67 -14.92 28.22
CA GLY A 1073 -15.56 -16.36 27.93
C GLY A 1073 -15.87 -17.27 29.13
N LEU A 1074 -15.75 -16.76 30.36
CA LEU A 1074 -16.12 -17.44 31.60
C LEU A 1074 -17.60 -17.23 32.02
N THR A 1075 -18.42 -16.51 31.24
CA THR A 1075 -19.84 -16.22 31.58
C THR A 1075 -20.89 -16.74 30.61
N VAL A 1076 -20.58 -16.89 29.31
CA VAL A 1076 -21.64 -17.09 28.29
C VAL A 1076 -22.39 -18.44 28.43
N GLY A 1077 -21.80 -19.45 29.08
CA GLY A 1077 -22.48 -20.71 29.33
C GLY A 1077 -22.63 -21.59 28.08
N GLU A 1078 -23.67 -22.41 28.00
CA GLU A 1078 -23.84 -23.43 26.96
C GLU A 1078 -23.84 -22.85 25.52
N GLU A 1079 -24.44 -21.66 25.32
CA GLU A 1079 -24.60 -21.04 24.01
C GLU A 1079 -23.28 -20.76 23.27
N ALA A 1080 -22.18 -20.59 24.01
CA ALA A 1080 -20.84 -20.37 23.48
C ALA A 1080 -20.05 -21.65 23.18
N HIS A 1081 -20.58 -22.85 23.48
CA HIS A 1081 -19.88 -24.10 23.25
C HIS A 1081 -19.63 -24.31 21.74
N GLY A 1082 -18.36 -24.41 21.34
CA GLY A 1082 -17.96 -24.54 19.94
C GLY A 1082 -17.98 -23.24 19.15
N ARG A 1083 -18.34 -22.09 19.76
CA ARG A 1083 -18.45 -20.78 19.11
C ARG A 1083 -17.14 -20.00 19.12
N TYR A 1084 -17.00 -19.07 18.19
CA TYR A 1084 -15.93 -18.06 18.17
C TYR A 1084 -16.46 -16.75 18.74
N LEU A 1085 -15.81 -16.21 19.77
CA LEU A 1085 -16.20 -14.95 20.42
C LEU A 1085 -15.17 -13.87 20.12
N SER A 1086 -15.66 -12.66 19.84
CA SER A 1086 -14.84 -11.46 19.63
C SER A 1086 -15.56 -10.26 20.23
N GLU A 1087 -14.82 -9.33 20.83
CA GLU A 1087 -15.38 -8.05 21.33
C GLU A 1087 -16.48 -8.19 22.41
N CYS A 1088 -16.54 -9.35 23.09
CA CYS A 1088 -17.62 -9.78 23.99
C CYS A 1088 -18.98 -10.07 23.30
N GLU A 1089 -18.97 -10.39 22.01
CA GLU A 1089 -20.12 -10.93 21.26
C GLU A 1089 -19.76 -12.30 20.64
N ILE A 1090 -20.75 -13.12 20.29
CA ILE A 1090 -20.54 -14.32 19.44
C ILE A 1090 -20.40 -13.84 17.99
N SER A 1091 -19.34 -14.27 17.32
CA SER A 1091 -18.78 -13.62 16.13
C SER A 1091 -18.31 -14.68 15.10
N GLU A 1092 -19.23 -15.57 14.72
CA GLU A 1092 -19.03 -16.56 13.63
C GLU A 1092 -19.16 -15.94 12.23
#